data_AF-A0A4Q0AWF8-F1
#
_entry.id   AF-A0A4Q0AWF8-F1
#
_cell.length_a   1.000
_cell.length_b   1.000
_cell.length_c   1.000
_cell.angle_alpha   90.00
_cell.angle_beta   90.00
_cell.angle_gamma   90.00
#
_symmetry.space_group_name_H-M   'P 1'
#
loop_
_entity.id
_entity.type
_entity.pdbx_description
1 polymer ?
#
loop_
_entity_poly.entity_id
_entity_poly.type
_entity_poly.pdbx_seq_one_letter_code
_entity_poly.pdbx_strand_id
1 'polypeptide(L)'
;MYLRKKIVYLALLTTSFYSFVHAQVVTHYQQKEQQQIFTLSNTKVTQQIVVDHHFLHEDALLAKTDWLTAYHNTQTHDVYTDADFALKMMWTDWSAPGKDFNGDLQLSLTKRDFVLQRYEFIALPNNGKELNLYFTPVNKENSLQLRITYQLLDQAFYARRKIAIQDTSLQKNWIEAIVSRSGKIFTQSGYNAGYSMREENSASAQYISLQLHPQAETDRIVKQGDFGQPCAINFSGGGVFFGIEYPAANSSVVRNSDMSLQLNCKELMGKVVKQEWIESSWVVEGLAPNHAIQDWFYDYINDIKAAPDKPYALYNSWYDLRSPSYPHVEPNHVMNEKNILHIIDLFKKNMTDKYGIHLDAFVLDDGWDVYESNWMLNKTAFPNGIQPIVNALKPMGTTLGIWLGPTGGYSFRMKRINWMKAHGYETVGTTSNDAMLDIAGPDYSRLFEQRVTDFTRQGVGYFKWDGIQFSSSEATNGHPVGYHSRRAAVESIIEKCKAVRAINPNEYLNITSGTWLSPWWLQYANQIWMQGADYGYANTPVINDRDAAMTYKDIVLYDDFNRQNVWFPLNNMMTHGIIKGNLASIGGNDDPLHKFADDVVFYFGRGVTMYELYLSPDLLHADEWEVLSRSLNWAKQNFSVLDKTYMIGGNPAVGNAYGFVHFKNDSGIIAVRNPKIQTQQLTVQLSSQQGLVDTAASLVLERVYPTHWIAPDLYAADATITLPALQGFEVAVYQVYPVQNAKKPLLANAVMNIAEQNGPSQQLRVMATTGKVQLLNPWMVKAVKVSEKEQNINDIQITQQSFPAPIAAGIQFSENTVSGTVTIDAHTTTTRLVVMLQPDSSNMGKPFPDIQFMVNGQKLNATKQLQDGHWGSYSIVLENTGKHDIRFEIGSTEKVQQWNGTAFLWAITQQVQPIIKVTLSTWQAIDKELLLPDPYAKGGALPQTQLLASGPVKL
;
A
#
# COMPACT_ATOMS: atom_id res chain seq x y z
N MET A 1 -18.49 62.49 -20.21
CA MET A 1 -18.20 63.90 -19.86
C MET A 1 -19.12 64.29 -18.70
N TYR A 2 -18.52 64.53 -17.54
CA TYR A 2 -19.01 65.33 -16.40
C TYR A 2 -20.23 64.88 -15.54
N LEU A 3 -19.84 64.35 -14.36
CA LEU A 3 -20.06 64.91 -13.02
C LEU A 3 -21.34 64.62 -12.20
N ARG A 4 -21.07 64.44 -10.88
CA ARG A 4 -21.92 64.50 -9.67
C ARG A 4 -22.41 63.14 -9.15
N LYS A 5 -22.33 62.79 -7.86
CA LYS A 5 -21.99 63.49 -6.60
C LYS A 5 -21.95 62.41 -5.47
N LYS A 6 -21.25 62.71 -4.35
CA LYS A 6 -21.41 62.24 -2.94
C LYS A 6 -20.03 61.90 -2.35
N ILE A 7 -19.35 62.80 -1.64
CA ILE A 7 -19.55 63.24 -0.24
C ILE A 7 -19.66 62.04 0.71
N VAL A 8 -18.53 61.81 1.39
CA VAL A 8 -18.23 60.83 2.43
C VAL A 8 -18.43 61.52 3.78
N TYR A 9 -19.16 60.91 4.72
CA TYR A 9 -18.88 60.96 6.16
C TYR A 9 -19.65 59.84 6.91
N LEU A 10 -18.87 58.89 7.41
CA LEU A 10 -18.88 58.22 8.72
C LEU A 10 -20.23 57.85 9.39
N ALA A 11 -20.45 56.54 9.53
CA ALA A 11 -21.09 55.94 10.70
C ALA A 11 -20.47 54.56 10.99
N LEU A 12 -20.25 54.30 12.28
CA LEU A 12 -19.49 53.18 12.84
C LEU A 12 -19.95 51.80 12.32
N LEU A 13 -18.97 51.02 11.87
CA LEU A 13 -19.00 49.57 11.99
C LEU A 13 -17.72 49.18 12.71
N THR A 14 -17.87 48.81 13.97
CA THR A 14 -16.87 48.12 14.78
C THR A 14 -16.51 46.81 14.08
N THR A 15 -15.54 46.86 13.18
CA THR A 15 -14.84 45.67 12.74
C THR A 15 -13.95 45.25 13.89
N SER A 16 -14.39 44.22 14.62
CA SER A 16 -13.51 43.39 15.44
C SER A 16 -12.38 42.90 14.53
N PHE A 17 -11.27 43.61 14.53
CA PHE A 17 -9.98 43.05 14.17
C PHE A 17 -9.67 41.99 15.24
N TYR A 18 -10.25 40.80 15.09
CA TYR A 18 -9.56 39.60 15.52
C TYR A 18 -8.29 39.54 14.68
N SER A 19 -7.22 40.13 15.20
CA SER A 19 -5.88 39.75 14.82
C SER A 19 -5.82 38.23 14.97
N PHE A 20 -5.86 37.52 13.85
CA PHE A 20 -5.41 36.15 13.75
C PHE A 20 -3.95 36.15 14.20
N VAL A 21 -3.73 35.98 15.50
CA VAL A 21 -2.46 35.53 16.03
C VAL A 21 -2.22 34.21 15.30
N HIS A 22 -1.33 34.23 14.33
CA HIS A 22 -0.96 33.01 13.62
C HIS A 22 -0.48 32.03 14.69
N ALA A 23 -1.12 30.86 14.78
CA ALA A 23 -0.75 29.85 15.75
C ALA A 23 0.76 29.57 15.62
N GLN A 24 1.47 29.63 16.74
CA GLN A 24 2.92 29.45 16.82
C GLN A 24 3.22 28.57 18.02
N VAL A 25 4.27 27.75 17.93
CA VAL A 25 4.78 27.02 19.09
C VAL A 25 5.25 27.99 20.17
N VAL A 26 4.67 27.91 21.37
CA VAL A 26 5.07 28.69 22.54
C VAL A 26 6.13 27.90 23.32
N THR A 27 7.16 28.59 23.78
CA THR A 27 8.24 28.00 24.58
C THR A 27 8.26 28.63 25.96
N HIS A 28 8.47 27.82 26.98
CA HIS A 28 8.60 28.30 28.35
C HIS A 28 9.72 27.53 29.08
N TYR A 29 10.44 28.26 29.93
CA TYR A 29 11.47 27.73 30.81
C TYR A 29 11.13 28.14 32.25
N GLN A 30 11.19 27.18 33.15
CA GLN A 30 11.00 27.39 34.57
C GLN A 30 12.06 26.64 35.37
N GLN A 31 12.63 27.30 36.38
CA GLN A 31 13.50 26.67 37.37
C GLN A 31 12.80 26.66 38.73
N LYS A 32 12.72 25.49 39.36
CA LYS A 32 12.24 25.29 40.74
C LYS A 32 13.30 24.50 41.50
N GLU A 33 13.98 25.16 42.45
CA GLU A 33 15.09 24.55 43.18
C GLU A 33 16.16 23.97 42.24
N GLN A 34 16.40 22.66 42.29
CA GLN A 34 17.35 21.92 41.45
C GLN A 34 16.74 21.40 40.14
N GLN A 35 15.43 21.59 39.95
CA GLN A 35 14.68 21.13 38.78
C GLN A 35 14.53 22.26 37.75
N GLN A 36 14.87 21.96 36.50
CA GLN A 36 14.68 22.80 35.32
C GLN A 36 13.66 22.15 34.40
N ILE A 37 12.61 22.89 34.06
CA ILE A 37 11.50 22.42 33.21
C ILE A 37 11.50 23.27 31.93
N PHE A 38 11.58 22.59 30.80
CA PHE A 38 11.48 23.18 29.46
C PHE A 38 10.20 22.69 28.80
N THR A 39 9.50 23.58 28.09
CA THR A 39 8.27 23.22 27.36
C THR A 39 8.24 23.84 25.97
N LEU A 40 7.73 23.05 25.02
CA LEU A 40 7.29 23.49 23.70
C LEU A 40 5.81 23.12 23.59
N SER A 41 4.94 24.08 23.28
CA SER A 41 3.49 23.84 23.21
C SER A 41 2.89 24.41 21.95
N ASN A 42 2.02 23.64 21.29
CA ASN A 42 1.11 24.13 20.26
C ASN A 42 -0.35 23.94 20.72
N THR A 43 -1.30 23.99 19.79
CA THR A 43 -2.74 23.84 20.04
C THR A 43 -3.17 22.42 20.39
N LYS A 44 -2.39 21.39 20.03
CA LYS A 44 -2.74 19.97 20.22
C LYS A 44 -1.98 19.32 21.36
N VAL A 45 -0.69 19.60 21.49
CA VAL A 45 0.21 18.92 22.44
C VAL A 45 1.20 19.87 23.10
N THR A 46 1.78 19.43 24.21
CA THR A 46 2.93 20.04 24.87
C THR A 46 4.02 19.00 25.06
N GLN A 47 5.20 19.24 24.48
CA GLN A 47 6.42 18.53 24.82
C GLN A 47 7.03 19.18 26.06
N GLN A 48 7.15 18.42 27.15
CA GLN A 48 7.81 18.81 28.38
C GLN A 48 9.11 18.02 28.55
N ILE A 49 10.15 18.68 29.08
CA ILE A 49 11.44 18.07 29.40
C ILE A 49 11.85 18.53 30.79
N VAL A 50 12.24 17.59 31.65
CA VAL A 50 12.65 17.83 33.02
C VAL A 50 14.12 17.43 33.20
N VAL A 51 14.91 18.37 33.70
CA VAL A 51 16.31 18.17 34.12
C VAL A 51 16.37 18.41 35.61
N ASP A 52 16.85 17.43 36.37
CA ASP A 52 16.95 17.49 37.83
C ASP A 52 18.41 17.31 38.26
N HIS A 53 18.90 18.20 39.14
CA HIS A 53 20.31 18.23 39.55
C HIS A 53 21.29 18.24 38.35
N HIS A 54 20.94 18.94 37.27
CA HIS A 54 21.64 18.96 35.98
C HIS A 54 21.60 17.66 35.16
N PHE A 55 21.00 16.58 35.65
CA PHE A 55 20.82 15.34 34.90
C PHE A 55 19.48 15.35 34.16
N LEU A 56 19.46 14.82 32.94
CA LEU A 56 18.20 14.58 32.24
C LEU A 56 17.37 13.57 33.06
N HIS A 57 16.15 13.95 33.42
CA HIS A 57 15.33 13.16 34.34
C HIS A 57 14.18 12.46 33.61
N GLU A 58 13.37 13.23 32.90
CA GLU A 58 12.11 12.80 32.28
C GLU A 58 11.78 13.69 31.06
N ASP A 59 11.05 13.14 30.10
CA ASP A 59 10.36 13.90 29.06
C ASP A 59 8.95 13.34 28.84
N ALA A 60 8.02 14.21 28.43
CA ALA A 60 6.62 13.84 28.27
C ALA A 60 5.96 14.58 27.12
N LEU A 61 5.07 13.88 26.42
CA LEU A 61 4.17 14.47 25.42
C LEU A 61 2.75 14.48 25.98
N LEU A 62 2.24 15.69 26.23
CA LEU A 62 0.99 15.94 26.93
C LEU A 62 -0.09 16.39 25.94
N ALA A 63 -1.24 15.73 25.92
CA ALA A 63 -2.34 16.13 25.03
C ALA A 63 -3.15 17.30 25.61
N LYS A 64 -3.56 18.24 24.75
CA LYS A 64 -4.47 19.33 25.13
C LYS A 64 -5.91 18.83 25.18
N THR A 65 -6.62 19.16 26.25
CA THR A 65 -8.03 18.78 26.45
C THR A 65 -8.94 19.22 25.30
N ASP A 66 -8.75 20.43 24.77
CA ASP A 66 -9.56 20.94 23.65
C ASP A 66 -9.37 20.10 22.38
N TRP A 67 -8.14 19.61 22.14
CA TRP A 67 -7.85 18.73 21.01
C TRP A 67 -8.48 17.35 21.21
N LEU A 68 -8.35 16.75 22.40
CA LEU A 68 -8.98 15.45 22.71
C LEU A 68 -10.50 15.51 22.61
N THR A 69 -11.12 16.59 23.08
CA THR A 69 -12.58 16.79 23.05
C THR A 69 -13.13 16.78 21.62
N ALA A 70 -12.35 17.24 20.63
CA ALA A 70 -12.73 17.20 19.22
C ALA A 70 -12.88 15.77 18.67
N TYR A 71 -12.34 14.77 19.38
CA TYR A 71 -12.46 13.34 19.06
C TYR A 71 -13.27 12.58 20.12
N HIS A 72 -14.17 13.28 20.80
CA HIS A 72 -15.04 12.72 21.85
C HIS A 72 -14.29 12.02 22.99
N ASN A 73 -13.00 12.36 23.17
CA ASN A 73 -12.19 11.82 24.23
C ASN A 73 -12.17 12.76 25.43
N THR A 74 -12.80 12.32 26.52
CA THR A 74 -12.90 13.06 27.77
C THR A 74 -11.85 12.66 28.81
N GLN A 75 -10.95 11.72 28.48
CA GLN A 75 -9.87 11.28 29.35
C GLN A 75 -8.60 12.10 29.07
N THR A 76 -7.75 12.28 30.08
CA THR A 76 -6.40 12.82 29.88
C THR A 76 -5.53 11.78 29.18
N HIS A 77 -4.70 12.21 28.23
CA HIS A 77 -3.80 11.33 27.49
C HIS A 77 -2.39 11.90 27.43
N ASP A 78 -1.63 11.64 28.48
CA ASP A 78 -0.26 12.10 28.64
C ASP A 78 0.67 10.89 28.67
N VAL A 79 1.74 10.94 27.87
CA VAL A 79 2.74 9.87 27.80
C VAL A 79 4.07 10.40 28.29
N TYR A 80 4.67 9.68 29.22
CA TYR A 80 5.93 10.02 29.88
C TYR A 80 6.98 8.97 29.53
N THR A 81 8.22 9.43 29.43
CA THR A 81 9.39 8.56 29.39
C THR A 81 10.42 9.03 30.41
N ASP A 82 11.25 8.11 30.90
CA ASP A 82 12.41 8.48 31.72
C ASP A 82 13.52 9.23 30.92
N ALA A 83 13.24 9.64 29.68
CA ALA A 83 14.12 10.35 28.77
C ALA A 83 15.48 9.68 28.50
N ASP A 84 15.67 8.42 28.88
CA ASP A 84 16.97 7.78 28.78
C ASP A 84 17.37 7.45 27.34
N PHE A 85 18.67 7.27 27.12
CA PHE A 85 19.31 7.02 25.84
C PHE A 85 20.55 6.16 26.04
N ALA A 86 21.08 5.62 24.95
CA ALA A 86 22.37 4.92 24.99
C ALA A 86 23.25 5.24 23.80
N LEU A 87 24.51 5.61 24.05
CA LEU A 87 25.57 5.71 23.06
C LEU A 87 26.42 4.43 23.13
N LYS A 88 26.29 3.55 22.13
CA LYS A 88 27.05 2.29 22.07
C LYS A 88 28.36 2.54 21.33
N MET A 89 29.47 2.48 22.05
CA MET A 89 30.76 2.93 21.54
C MET A 89 31.86 1.88 21.77
N MET A 90 32.92 2.00 20.98
CA MET A 90 34.21 1.38 21.23
C MET A 90 35.22 2.49 21.55
N TRP A 91 35.74 2.45 22.77
CA TRP A 91 36.81 3.34 23.21
C TRP A 91 38.14 2.90 22.62
N THR A 92 38.94 3.85 22.14
CA THR A 92 40.19 3.54 21.44
C THR A 92 41.44 3.98 22.21
N ASP A 93 41.30 4.33 23.49
CA ASP A 93 42.42 4.68 24.38
C ASP A 93 42.65 3.65 25.51
N TRP A 94 43.77 3.82 26.23
CA TRP A 94 44.17 2.99 27.36
C TRP A 94 43.24 3.24 28.56
N SER A 95 42.24 2.37 28.73
CA SER A 95 41.14 2.45 29.70
C SER A 95 39.95 3.30 29.25
N ALA A 96 38.80 2.64 29.07
CA ALA A 96 37.53 3.31 28.81
C ALA A 96 36.99 3.98 30.09
N PRO A 97 36.35 5.16 29.99
CA PRO A 97 35.78 5.85 31.14
C PRO A 97 34.86 4.94 31.96
N GLY A 98 35.16 4.81 33.26
CA GLY A 98 34.35 4.01 34.19
C GLY A 98 34.59 2.48 34.11
N LYS A 99 35.69 2.02 33.51
CA LYS A 99 36.09 0.61 33.48
C LYS A 99 37.34 0.36 34.32
N ASP A 100 37.36 -0.78 35.01
CA ASP A 100 38.48 -1.18 35.88
C ASP A 100 39.61 -1.88 35.12
N PHE A 101 39.31 -2.45 33.95
CA PHE A 101 40.26 -3.23 33.15
C PHE A 101 40.55 -2.55 31.81
N ASN A 102 41.83 -2.37 31.49
CA ASN A 102 42.30 -1.71 30.27
C ASN A 102 41.84 -2.41 28.96
N GLY A 103 41.44 -3.68 29.01
CA GLY A 103 40.94 -4.44 27.86
C GLY A 103 39.43 -4.32 27.62
N ASP A 104 38.67 -3.75 28.57
CA ASP A 104 37.23 -3.56 28.44
C ASP A 104 36.94 -2.22 27.75
N LEU A 105 36.98 -2.26 26.41
CA LEU A 105 36.87 -1.07 25.56
C LEU A 105 35.44 -0.78 25.08
N GLN A 106 34.50 -1.70 25.30
CA GLN A 106 33.10 -1.48 24.93
C GLN A 106 32.39 -0.69 26.03
N LEU A 107 31.79 0.43 25.65
CA LEU A 107 31.03 1.28 26.56
C LEU A 107 29.62 1.59 26.05
N SER A 108 28.74 1.81 27.02
CA SER A 108 27.38 2.31 26.80
C SER A 108 27.19 3.52 27.71
N LEU A 109 27.30 4.73 27.15
CA LEU A 109 27.04 5.96 27.89
C LEU A 109 25.55 6.30 27.84
N THR A 110 25.01 6.77 28.95
CA THR A 110 23.57 7.03 29.17
C THR A 110 23.37 8.39 29.82
N LYS A 111 22.13 8.75 30.15
CA LYS A 111 21.85 10.04 30.81
C LYS A 111 22.62 10.28 32.11
N ARG A 112 23.04 9.22 32.82
CA ARG A 112 23.81 9.32 34.08
C ARG A 112 25.24 9.81 33.89
N ASP A 113 25.76 9.72 32.67
CA ASP A 113 27.15 10.02 32.35
C ASP A 113 27.36 11.48 31.92
N PHE A 114 26.27 12.25 31.83
CA PHE A 114 26.25 13.60 31.26
C PHE A 114 25.44 14.57 32.15
N VAL A 115 25.96 15.80 32.30
CA VAL A 115 25.30 16.90 33.00
C VAL A 115 25.04 18.06 32.04
N LEU A 116 23.86 18.67 32.16
CA LEU A 116 23.43 19.80 31.35
C LEU A 116 24.31 21.01 31.65
N GLN A 117 24.91 21.56 30.59
CA GLN A 117 25.73 22.76 30.65
C GLN A 117 24.96 24.00 30.21
N ARG A 118 24.22 23.91 29.10
CA ARG A 118 23.48 25.03 28.52
C ARG A 118 22.32 24.55 27.65
N TYR A 119 21.40 25.45 27.36
CA TYR A 119 20.29 25.21 26.44
C TYR A 119 20.07 26.38 25.49
N GLU A 120 19.31 26.14 24.42
CA GLU A 120 18.91 27.15 23.44
C GLU A 120 17.55 26.80 22.83
N PHE A 121 16.65 27.77 22.73
CA PHE A 121 15.43 27.66 21.93
C PHE A 121 15.66 28.29 20.56
N ILE A 122 15.34 27.55 19.49
CA ILE A 122 15.50 27.99 18.10
C ILE A 122 14.11 28.08 17.47
N ALA A 123 13.80 29.20 16.82
CA ALA A 123 12.59 29.36 16.02
C ALA A 123 12.81 28.78 14.61
N LEU A 124 11.83 28.04 14.09
CA LEU A 124 11.87 27.45 12.76
C LEU A 124 11.03 28.27 11.77
N PRO A 125 11.31 28.22 10.46
CA PRO A 125 10.56 28.94 9.44
C PRO A 125 9.06 28.58 9.35
N ASN A 126 8.67 27.39 9.81
CA ASN A 126 7.30 26.88 9.76
C ASN A 126 6.51 27.10 11.07
N ASN A 127 6.84 28.17 11.81
CA ASN A 127 6.28 28.49 13.14
C ASN A 127 6.55 27.41 14.23
N GLY A 128 7.31 26.37 13.91
CA GLY A 128 7.82 25.39 14.84
C GLY A 128 8.97 25.93 15.68
N LYS A 129 9.39 25.14 16.68
CA LYS A 129 10.55 25.45 17.53
C LYS A 129 11.36 24.20 17.84
N GLU A 130 12.65 24.42 18.07
CA GLU A 130 13.57 23.43 18.61
C GLU A 130 14.08 23.87 19.99
N LEU A 131 14.34 22.90 20.86
CA LEU A 131 15.11 23.04 22.08
C LEU A 131 16.36 22.20 21.95
N ASN A 132 17.52 22.86 21.96
CA ASN A 132 18.82 22.22 22.05
C ASN A 132 19.30 22.20 23.50
N LEU A 133 19.56 21.03 24.04
CA LEU A 133 20.18 20.81 25.34
C LEU A 133 21.60 20.29 25.14
N TYR A 134 22.60 21.02 25.67
CA TYR A 134 24.01 20.68 25.54
C TYR A 134 24.56 20.14 26.85
N PHE A 135 25.15 18.96 26.80
CA PHE A 135 25.67 18.25 27.97
C PHE A 135 27.17 18.00 27.86
N THR A 136 27.83 17.99 29.01
CA THR A 136 29.23 17.60 29.19
C THR A 136 29.32 16.35 30.08
N PRO A 137 30.36 15.52 29.94
CA PRO A 137 30.49 14.32 30.74
C PRO A 137 30.70 14.62 32.22
N VAL A 138 30.22 13.72 33.07
CA VAL A 138 30.51 13.75 34.52
C VAL A 138 31.99 13.45 34.76
N ASN A 139 32.54 12.44 34.09
CA ASN A 139 33.97 12.16 34.11
C ASN A 139 34.71 13.14 33.19
N LYS A 140 35.55 13.99 33.76
CA LYS A 140 36.33 15.01 33.03
C LYS A 140 37.38 14.45 32.06
N GLU A 141 37.73 13.17 32.18
CA GLU A 141 38.61 12.48 31.22
C GLU A 141 37.86 12.09 29.93
N ASN A 142 36.53 12.05 29.96
CA ASN A 142 35.73 11.84 28.76
C ASN A 142 35.63 13.15 27.96
N SER A 143 36.08 13.11 26.70
CA SER A 143 36.12 14.26 25.79
C SER A 143 34.84 14.47 24.97
N LEU A 144 33.87 13.57 25.11
CA LEU A 144 32.65 13.59 24.33
C LEU A 144 31.72 14.69 24.79
N GLN A 145 31.13 15.42 23.84
CA GLN A 145 30.02 16.32 24.12
C GLN A 145 28.75 15.77 23.48
N LEU A 146 27.63 16.03 24.14
CA LEU A 146 26.33 15.53 23.75
C LEU A 146 25.38 16.70 23.53
N ARG A 147 24.59 16.65 22.46
CA ARG A 147 23.45 17.55 22.26
C ARG A 147 22.20 16.71 22.05
N ILE A 148 21.15 17.00 22.81
CA ILE A 148 19.80 16.46 22.59
C ILE A 148 18.94 17.57 22.04
N THR A 149 18.28 17.32 20.91
CA THR A 149 17.39 18.29 20.27
C THR A 149 15.97 17.75 20.31
N TYR A 150 15.05 18.55 20.85
CA TYR A 150 13.61 18.33 20.78
C TYR A 150 12.99 19.30 19.79
N GLN A 151 12.06 18.84 18.96
CA GLN A 151 11.35 19.68 18.01
C GLN A 151 9.83 19.50 18.15
N LEU A 152 9.12 20.62 18.11
CA LEU A 152 7.68 20.65 17.94
C LEU A 152 7.33 21.60 16.81
N LEU A 153 6.48 21.16 15.88
CA LEU A 153 5.98 21.99 14.79
C LEU A 153 4.61 22.59 15.14
N ASP A 154 4.20 23.63 14.41
CA ASP A 154 2.83 24.12 14.50
C ASP A 154 1.84 23.02 14.06
N GLN A 155 0.68 22.96 14.71
CA GLN A 155 -0.39 21.96 14.50
C GLN A 155 -0.01 20.46 14.57
N ALA A 156 1.25 20.11 14.87
CA ALA A 156 1.67 18.72 15.03
C ALA A 156 1.05 18.10 16.29
N PHE A 157 0.63 16.83 16.19
CA PHE A 157 0.20 16.00 17.33
C PHE A 157 1.36 15.11 17.86
N TYR A 158 2.57 15.37 17.37
CA TYR A 158 3.77 14.62 17.65
C TYR A 158 4.92 15.58 17.97
N ALA A 159 5.93 15.05 18.66
CA ALA A 159 7.22 15.70 18.86
C ALA A 159 8.34 14.81 18.31
N ARG A 160 9.49 15.43 18.02
CA ARG A 160 10.67 14.73 17.52
C ARG A 160 11.86 14.95 18.43
N ARG A 161 12.67 13.90 18.61
CA ARG A 161 13.91 13.93 19.39
C ARG A 161 15.06 13.35 18.59
N LYS A 162 16.22 14.00 18.57
CA LYS A 162 17.46 13.41 18.05
C LYS A 162 18.63 13.67 19.00
N ILE A 163 19.69 12.87 18.83
CA ILE A 163 20.92 12.97 19.59
C ILE A 163 22.07 13.29 18.65
N ALA A 164 22.95 14.20 19.06
CA ALA A 164 24.20 14.46 18.38
C ALA A 164 25.38 14.30 19.34
N ILE A 165 26.49 13.78 18.85
CA ILE A 165 27.73 13.61 19.61
C ILE A 165 28.92 14.19 18.85
N GLN A 166 29.90 14.73 19.58
CA GLN A 166 31.20 15.11 19.04
C GLN A 166 32.30 14.77 20.05
N ASP A 167 33.53 14.64 19.58
CA ASP A 167 34.72 14.40 20.38
C ASP A 167 35.66 15.61 20.26
N THR A 168 35.79 16.35 21.36
CA THR A 168 36.50 17.64 21.32
C THR A 168 38.01 17.52 21.33
N SER A 169 38.57 16.37 21.71
CA SER A 169 40.02 16.18 21.84
C SER A 169 40.56 14.91 21.17
N LEU A 170 39.99 13.73 21.41
CA LEU A 170 40.59 12.46 20.99
C LEU A 170 40.36 12.17 19.49
N GLN A 171 39.17 12.45 18.98
CA GLN A 171 38.78 12.32 17.56
C GLN A 171 39.03 10.92 16.95
N LYS A 172 39.06 9.89 17.79
CA LYS A 172 39.39 8.49 17.40
C LYS A 172 38.40 7.46 17.94
N ASN A 173 37.40 7.88 18.72
CA ASN A 173 36.42 6.97 19.29
C ASN A 173 35.43 6.52 18.21
N TRP A 174 34.99 5.26 18.26
CA TRP A 174 34.06 4.73 17.27
C TRP A 174 32.66 4.57 17.87
N ILE A 175 31.64 5.16 17.22
CA ILE A 175 30.23 5.03 17.58
C ILE A 175 29.61 3.90 16.74
N GLU A 176 29.26 2.80 17.42
CA GLU A 176 28.55 1.68 16.81
C GLU A 176 27.12 2.08 16.48
N ALA A 177 26.42 2.60 17.48
CA ALA A 177 25.00 2.88 17.43
C ALA A 177 24.60 4.00 18.39
N ILE A 178 23.58 4.76 18.00
CA ILE A 178 22.89 5.69 18.87
C ILE A 178 21.49 5.12 19.15
N VAL A 179 21.16 4.97 20.43
CA VAL A 179 19.81 4.63 20.88
C VAL A 179 19.18 5.90 21.44
N SER A 180 18.49 6.66 20.58
CA SER A 180 18.02 8.02 20.89
C SER A 180 16.92 8.07 21.96
N ARG A 181 16.18 6.97 22.11
CA ARG A 181 15.27 6.71 23.24
C ARG A 181 15.46 5.26 23.69
N SER A 182 15.85 5.05 24.95
CA SER A 182 16.11 3.73 25.55
C SER A 182 15.63 3.73 26.99
N GLY A 183 14.33 3.53 27.22
CA GLY A 183 13.75 3.88 28.51
C GLY A 183 12.35 3.37 28.77
N LYS A 184 11.85 3.57 29.98
CA LYS A 184 10.48 3.23 30.38
C LYS A 184 9.47 4.18 29.75
N ILE A 185 8.30 3.65 29.38
CA ILE A 185 7.12 4.43 28.99
C ILE A 185 6.04 4.23 30.06
N PHE A 186 5.37 5.30 30.46
CA PHE A 186 4.27 5.26 31.42
C PHE A 186 3.28 6.42 31.25
N THR A 187 2.11 6.28 31.89
CA THR A 187 1.11 7.34 32.02
C THR A 187 0.96 7.74 33.50
N GLN A 188 0.35 8.88 33.82
CA GLN A 188 0.20 9.35 35.22
C GLN A 188 -0.45 8.32 36.16
N SER A 189 -1.38 7.49 35.67
CA SER A 189 -2.03 6.43 36.45
C SER A 189 -1.13 5.24 36.77
N GLY A 190 0.01 5.09 36.08
CA GLY A 190 0.95 3.97 36.25
C GLY A 190 2.03 4.18 37.31
N TYR A 191 2.13 5.37 37.92
CA TYR A 191 3.19 5.71 38.87
C TYR A 191 2.71 5.74 40.33
N ASN A 192 2.08 4.65 40.80
CA ASN A 192 1.87 4.43 42.24
C ASN A 192 2.98 3.51 42.78
N ALA A 193 4.19 4.05 42.95
CA ALA A 193 5.23 3.41 43.75
C ALA A 193 4.91 3.58 45.24
N GLY A 194 3.87 2.90 45.72
CA GLY A 194 3.54 2.81 47.13
C GLY A 194 4.37 1.74 47.82
N TYR A 195 5.56 2.08 48.33
CA TYR A 195 6.20 1.24 49.34
C TYR A 195 5.49 1.47 50.68
N SER A 196 4.66 0.52 51.11
CA SER A 196 4.21 0.50 52.51
C SER A 196 5.24 -0.26 53.35
N MET A 197 6.10 0.47 54.06
CA MET A 197 6.82 -0.13 55.18
C MET A 197 5.84 -0.35 56.33
N ARG A 198 5.62 -1.61 56.71
CA ARG A 198 5.01 -1.94 58.00
C ARG A 198 6.14 -2.37 58.92
N GLU A 199 6.40 -1.57 59.94
CA GLU A 199 7.46 -1.80 60.92
C GLU A 199 6.94 -2.77 62.00
N GLU A 200 7.40 -4.02 62.00
CA GLU A 200 7.28 -4.91 63.16
C GLU A 200 8.54 -5.79 63.32
N ASN A 201 9.39 -5.34 64.26
CA ASN A 201 10.47 -6.05 64.98
C ASN A 201 11.68 -6.65 64.24
N SER A 202 12.81 -6.52 64.94
CA SER A 202 14.18 -6.86 64.58
C SER A 202 14.45 -8.36 64.56
N ALA A 203 14.24 -9.02 63.41
CA ALA A 203 15.07 -10.10 62.86
C ALA A 203 14.27 -10.83 61.75
N SER A 204 14.84 -10.86 60.54
CA SER A 204 14.36 -11.52 59.31
C SER A 204 13.23 -10.82 58.54
N ALA A 205 13.55 -10.31 57.35
CA ALA A 205 12.58 -9.94 56.32
C ALA A 205 12.62 -11.00 55.21
N GLN A 206 11.55 -11.80 55.08
CA GLN A 206 11.30 -12.62 53.89
C GLN A 206 10.45 -11.80 52.91
N TYR A 207 10.86 -11.76 51.64
CA TYR A 207 10.06 -11.21 50.55
C TYR A 207 8.94 -12.19 50.23
N ILE A 208 7.70 -11.87 50.61
CA ILE A 208 6.51 -12.56 50.09
C ILE A 208 6.00 -11.73 48.92
N SER A 209 6.05 -12.29 47.72
CA SER A 209 5.40 -11.70 46.55
C SER A 209 3.89 -11.69 46.77
N LEU A 210 3.31 -10.51 46.84
CA LEU A 210 1.86 -10.35 46.68
C LEU A 210 1.53 -10.74 45.23
N GLN A 211 0.82 -11.84 45.05
CA GLN A 211 0.17 -12.15 43.79
C GLN A 211 -0.81 -11.02 43.47
N LEU A 212 -0.47 -10.19 42.48
CA LEU A 212 -1.39 -9.24 41.87
C LEU A 212 -2.48 -10.03 41.15
N HIS A 213 -3.72 -9.91 41.61
CA HIS A 213 -4.88 -10.28 40.81
C HIS A 213 -4.99 -9.33 39.59
N PRO A 214 -5.40 -9.83 38.41
CA PRO A 214 -5.34 -9.08 37.16
C PRO A 214 -6.40 -7.98 37.14
N GLN A 215 -5.99 -6.72 37.34
CA GLN A 215 -6.77 -5.57 36.89
C GLN A 215 -6.74 -5.56 35.35
N ALA A 216 -7.91 -5.32 34.74
CA ALA A 216 -8.11 -5.25 33.29
C ALA A 216 -6.97 -4.50 32.58
N GLU A 217 -6.43 -5.07 31.49
CA GLU A 217 -5.29 -4.56 30.72
C GLU A 217 -5.43 -3.03 30.45
N THR A 218 -4.73 -2.20 31.21
CA THR A 218 -4.76 -0.73 31.09
C THR A 218 -4.01 -0.20 29.88
N ASP A 219 -3.11 -1.03 29.33
CA ASP A 219 -2.19 -0.70 28.25
C ASP A 219 -1.85 -1.96 27.43
N ARG A 220 -1.93 -1.86 26.10
CA ARG A 220 -1.70 -2.97 25.16
C ARG A 220 -0.72 -2.56 24.07
N ILE A 221 0.37 -3.31 23.91
CA ILE A 221 1.25 -3.17 22.74
C ILE A 221 0.48 -3.61 21.50
N VAL A 222 0.15 -2.68 20.60
CA VAL A 222 -0.55 -2.98 19.34
C VAL A 222 0.43 -3.21 18.18
N LYS A 223 1.67 -2.70 18.31
CA LYS A 223 2.76 -2.95 17.39
C LYS A 223 4.07 -2.99 18.17
N GLN A 224 4.68 -4.17 18.24
CA GLN A 224 5.96 -4.36 18.94
C GLN A 224 7.11 -3.57 18.29
N GLY A 225 7.03 -3.33 16.98
CA GLY A 225 8.12 -2.76 16.17
C GLY A 225 9.17 -3.80 15.75
N ASP A 226 9.99 -3.43 14.77
CA ASP A 226 11.09 -4.23 14.21
C ASP A 226 11.99 -3.34 13.33
N PHE A 227 12.90 -3.93 12.57
CA PHE A 227 13.72 -3.29 11.55
C PHE A 227 12.87 -2.49 10.54
N GLY A 228 13.10 -1.18 10.49
CA GLY A 228 12.41 -0.24 9.64
C GLY A 228 10.95 0.04 10.02
N GLN A 229 10.43 -0.54 11.10
CA GLN A 229 9.02 -0.43 11.50
C GLN A 229 8.83 0.52 12.70
N PRO A 230 7.67 1.21 12.81
CA PRO A 230 7.28 1.88 14.04
C PRO A 230 6.87 0.87 15.11
N CYS A 231 6.77 1.33 16.36
CA CYS A 231 6.13 0.60 17.46
C CYS A 231 5.01 1.45 18.06
N ALA A 232 3.99 0.82 18.65
CA ALA A 232 2.81 1.51 19.13
C ALA A 232 2.12 0.81 20.31
N ILE A 233 1.53 1.62 21.17
CA ILE A 233 0.89 1.22 22.43
C ILE A 233 -0.47 1.89 22.51
N ASN A 234 -1.48 1.11 22.87
CA ASN A 234 -2.81 1.59 23.17
C ASN A 234 -2.98 1.71 24.69
N PHE A 235 -3.42 2.87 25.16
CA PHE A 235 -3.77 3.17 26.53
C PHE A 235 -5.28 3.39 26.65
N SER A 236 -5.80 3.53 27.88
CA SER A 236 -7.23 3.82 28.08
C SER A 236 -7.66 5.16 27.48
N GLY A 237 -6.80 6.17 27.54
CA GLY A 237 -7.07 7.54 27.09
C GLY A 237 -6.70 7.82 25.64
N GLY A 238 -6.26 6.83 24.86
CA GLY A 238 -5.76 7.04 23.49
C GLY A 238 -4.57 6.14 23.20
N GLY A 239 -3.74 6.48 22.23
CA GLY A 239 -2.54 5.71 21.93
C GLY A 239 -1.30 6.54 21.64
N VAL A 240 -0.17 5.86 21.50
CA VAL A 240 1.11 6.48 21.13
C VAL A 240 1.85 5.59 20.14
N PHE A 241 2.57 6.20 19.22
CA PHE A 241 3.55 5.51 18.38
C PHE A 241 4.92 6.16 18.48
N PHE A 242 5.95 5.34 18.27
CA PHE A 242 7.33 5.76 18.18
C PHE A 242 7.98 5.17 16.93
N GLY A 243 8.96 5.89 16.38
CA GLY A 243 9.73 5.40 15.24
C GLY A 243 10.92 6.29 14.93
N ILE A 244 11.96 5.71 14.33
CA ILE A 244 13.10 6.46 13.83
C ILE A 244 12.84 6.80 12.37
N GLU A 245 12.94 8.07 11.97
CA GLU A 245 12.84 8.56 10.59
C GLU A 245 14.01 8.10 9.70
N TYR A 246 14.34 6.81 9.74
CA TYR A 246 15.44 6.21 9.00
C TYR A 246 15.09 4.77 8.59
N PRO A 247 15.17 4.42 7.30
CA PRO A 247 14.72 3.10 6.83
C PRO A 247 15.40 1.93 7.53
N ALA A 248 16.71 2.03 7.82
CA ALA A 248 17.52 0.93 8.36
C ALA A 248 17.71 1.00 9.88
N ALA A 249 16.77 1.60 10.61
CA ALA A 249 16.79 1.67 12.07
C ALA A 249 15.86 0.61 12.70
N ASN A 250 16.03 0.34 14.00
CA ASN A 250 15.19 -0.57 14.77
C ASN A 250 14.44 0.20 15.85
N SER A 251 13.11 0.19 15.82
CA SER A 251 12.27 0.68 16.91
C SER A 251 11.51 -0.49 17.51
N SER A 252 11.50 -0.61 18.83
CA SER A 252 10.70 -1.63 19.49
C SER A 252 10.19 -1.20 20.86
N VAL A 253 9.05 -1.74 21.23
CA VAL A 253 8.52 -1.70 22.59
C VAL A 253 8.30 -3.12 23.09
N VAL A 254 8.76 -3.42 24.30
CA VAL A 254 8.55 -4.72 24.94
C VAL A 254 8.00 -4.53 26.36
N ARG A 255 7.33 -5.55 26.88
CA ARG A 255 6.93 -5.59 28.29
C ARG A 255 7.97 -6.36 29.09
N ASN A 256 8.53 -5.74 30.11
CA ASN A 256 9.46 -6.37 31.03
C ASN A 256 8.73 -7.31 32.01
N SER A 257 9.48 -8.11 32.76
CA SER A 257 8.94 -9.03 33.78
C SER A 257 8.22 -8.32 34.93
N ASP A 258 8.57 -7.06 35.19
CA ASP A 258 7.89 -6.17 36.16
C ASP A 258 6.66 -5.47 35.57
N MET A 259 6.19 -5.91 34.39
CA MET A 259 5.09 -5.32 33.62
C MET A 259 5.35 -3.93 33.04
N SER A 260 6.53 -3.33 33.26
CA SER A 260 6.87 -2.03 32.67
C SER A 260 7.04 -2.11 31.15
N LEU A 261 6.63 -1.05 30.46
CA LEU A 261 6.84 -0.89 29.02
C LEU A 261 8.23 -0.30 28.77
N GLN A 262 9.03 -0.97 27.95
CA GLN A 262 10.40 -0.58 27.63
C GLN A 262 10.51 -0.24 26.14
N LEU A 263 10.91 1.00 25.84
CA LEU A 263 11.19 1.49 24.50
C LEU A 263 12.67 1.31 24.15
N ASN A 264 12.92 1.00 22.89
CA ASN A 264 14.26 1.01 22.31
C ASN A 264 14.21 1.49 20.84
N CYS A 265 14.77 2.66 20.58
CA CYS A 265 14.94 3.23 19.24
C CYS A 265 16.43 3.27 18.91
N LYS A 266 16.96 2.22 18.26
CA LYS A 266 18.37 2.04 17.90
C LYS A 266 18.63 2.33 16.41
N GLU A 267 19.61 3.19 16.14
CA GLU A 267 20.17 3.45 14.82
C GLU A 267 21.66 3.06 14.78
N LEU A 268 22.06 2.30 13.77
CA LEU A 268 23.47 1.97 13.54
C LEU A 268 24.18 3.15 12.87
N MET A 269 25.33 3.56 13.43
CA MET A 269 26.13 4.69 12.94
C MET A 269 27.38 4.21 12.20
N GLY A 270 28.21 3.39 12.86
CA GLY A 270 29.43 2.85 12.28
C GLY A 270 30.46 3.91 11.90
N LYS A 271 30.59 5.00 12.66
CA LYS A 271 31.44 6.15 12.34
C LYS A 271 32.49 6.41 13.42
N VAL A 272 33.61 7.02 13.04
CA VAL A 272 34.56 7.61 13.99
C VAL A 272 34.05 8.98 14.41
N VAL A 273 33.93 9.22 15.72
CA VAL A 273 33.53 10.50 16.31
C VAL A 273 34.71 11.47 16.26
N LYS A 274 34.50 12.62 15.64
CA LYS A 274 35.48 13.70 15.46
C LYS A 274 34.96 15.00 16.09
N GLN A 275 35.59 16.12 15.79
CA GLN A 275 35.11 17.43 16.22
C GLN A 275 33.79 17.84 15.56
N GLU A 276 33.42 17.29 14.39
CA GLU A 276 32.10 17.52 13.83
C GLU A 276 31.02 16.71 14.54
N TRP A 277 29.85 17.33 14.74
CA TRP A 277 28.68 16.65 15.29
C TRP A 277 28.22 15.51 14.37
N ILE A 278 28.15 14.31 14.93
CA ILE A 278 27.45 13.17 14.34
C ILE A 278 26.05 13.15 14.91
N GLU A 279 25.05 13.34 14.06
CA GLU A 279 23.63 13.32 14.44
C GLU A 279 22.99 11.97 14.15
N SER A 280 22.13 11.51 15.06
CA SER A 280 21.12 10.49 14.76
C SER A 280 20.00 11.09 13.91
N SER A 281 19.25 10.20 13.27
CA SER A 281 17.94 10.51 12.70
C SER A 281 16.93 10.88 13.80
N TRP A 282 15.84 11.53 13.43
CA TRP A 282 14.77 11.89 14.35
C TRP A 282 14.04 10.65 14.86
N VAL A 283 13.73 10.63 16.15
CA VAL A 283 12.75 9.73 16.76
C VAL A 283 11.46 10.50 16.95
N VAL A 284 10.40 10.08 16.27
CA VAL A 284 9.05 10.61 16.50
C VAL A 284 8.42 9.96 17.73
N GLU A 285 7.68 10.76 18.48
CA GLU A 285 6.68 10.34 19.47
C GLU A 285 5.37 11.05 19.11
N GLY A 286 4.36 10.28 18.69
CA GLY A 286 3.09 10.83 18.24
C GLY A 286 1.91 10.29 19.05
N LEU A 287 1.03 11.19 19.49
CA LEU A 287 -0.20 10.80 20.21
C LEU A 287 -1.34 10.56 19.24
N ALA A 288 -2.09 9.49 19.47
CA ALA A 288 -3.40 9.28 18.89
C ALA A 288 -4.47 9.67 19.94
N PRO A 289 -5.35 10.63 19.66
CA PRO A 289 -6.43 11.05 20.56
C PRO A 289 -7.53 9.99 20.70
N ASN A 290 -7.48 8.92 19.91
CA ASN A 290 -8.38 7.77 19.96
C ASN A 290 -7.58 6.47 19.72
N HIS A 291 -8.27 5.34 19.59
CA HIS A 291 -7.63 4.02 19.44
C HIS A 291 -7.18 3.70 17.99
N ALA A 292 -7.35 4.61 17.03
CA ALA A 292 -6.98 4.43 15.61
C ALA A 292 -5.48 4.69 15.37
N ILE A 293 -4.59 4.05 16.13
CA ILE A 293 -3.18 4.46 16.23
C ILE A 293 -2.43 4.34 14.89
N GLN A 294 -2.73 3.31 14.11
CA GLN A 294 -2.13 3.13 12.77
C GLN A 294 -2.60 4.22 11.80
N ASP A 295 -3.86 4.65 11.91
CA ASP A 295 -4.45 5.71 11.09
C ASP A 295 -3.74 7.05 11.33
N TRP A 296 -3.50 7.40 12.60
CA TRP A 296 -2.73 8.57 13.02
C TRP A 296 -1.25 8.47 12.65
N PHE A 297 -0.66 7.27 12.70
CA PHE A 297 0.68 7.07 12.19
C PHE A 297 0.78 7.37 10.69
N TYR A 298 -0.19 6.93 9.88
CA TYR A 298 -0.21 7.24 8.45
C TYR A 298 -0.45 8.73 8.17
N ASP A 299 -1.22 9.43 9.00
CA ASP A 299 -1.33 10.88 8.92
C ASP A 299 0.02 11.56 9.18
N TYR A 300 0.79 11.07 10.16
CA TYR A 300 2.16 11.55 10.38
C TYR A 300 3.10 11.27 9.19
N ILE A 301 2.98 10.11 8.55
CA ILE A 301 3.79 9.81 7.36
C ILE A 301 3.55 10.83 6.24
N ASN A 302 2.33 11.36 6.10
CA ASN A 302 2.04 12.40 5.12
C ASN A 302 2.80 13.71 5.37
N ASP A 303 3.18 14.01 6.61
CA ASP A 303 3.95 15.22 6.95
C ASP A 303 5.44 15.11 6.54
N ILE A 304 5.97 13.90 6.43
CA ILE A 304 7.40 13.66 6.13
C ILE A 304 7.64 13.15 4.71
N LYS A 305 6.58 12.80 3.98
CA LYS A 305 6.66 12.35 2.59
C LYS A 305 7.40 13.38 1.73
N ALA A 306 8.26 12.89 0.84
CA ALA A 306 9.00 13.75 -0.06
C ALA A 306 8.11 14.44 -1.11
N ALA A 307 6.96 13.83 -1.41
CA ALA A 307 5.97 14.34 -2.33
C ALA A 307 4.58 13.84 -1.91
N PRO A 308 3.53 14.65 -2.14
CA PRO A 308 2.16 14.21 -1.88
C PRO A 308 1.77 13.08 -2.84
N ASP A 309 0.88 12.22 -2.36
CA ASP A 309 0.33 11.15 -3.19
C ASP A 309 -0.55 11.74 -4.29
N LYS A 310 -0.43 11.18 -5.50
CA LYS A 310 -1.30 11.50 -6.63
C LYS A 310 -1.45 10.26 -7.52
N PRO A 311 -2.54 10.15 -8.30
CA PRO A 311 -2.62 9.20 -9.38
C PRO A 311 -1.43 9.39 -10.32
N TYR A 312 -0.67 8.32 -10.55
CA TYR A 312 0.53 8.36 -11.39
C TYR A 312 0.47 7.23 -12.42
N ALA A 313 -0.06 7.52 -13.60
CA ALA A 313 -0.19 6.54 -14.68
C ALA A 313 1.09 6.46 -15.50
N LEU A 314 1.62 5.26 -15.71
CA LEU A 314 2.83 5.09 -16.49
C LEU A 314 2.77 3.87 -17.39
N TYR A 315 3.38 3.98 -18.57
CA TYR A 315 3.73 2.84 -19.40
C TYR A 315 5.12 2.34 -19.00
N ASN A 316 5.30 1.02 -18.97
CA ASN A 316 6.60 0.39 -18.74
C ASN A 316 6.91 -0.62 -19.87
N SER A 317 8.07 -0.45 -20.51
CA SER A 317 8.43 -1.21 -21.71
C SER A 317 8.88 -2.65 -21.48
N TRP A 318 9.08 -3.12 -20.25
CA TRP A 318 9.69 -4.43 -19.93
C TRP A 318 9.09 -5.63 -20.72
N TYR A 319 7.78 -5.63 -20.95
CA TYR A 319 7.06 -6.68 -21.69
C TYR A 319 6.64 -6.27 -23.12
N ASP A 320 7.18 -5.19 -23.65
CA ASP A 320 6.85 -4.66 -24.97
C ASP A 320 8.09 -4.34 -25.83
N LEU A 321 9.08 -3.64 -25.28
CA LEU A 321 10.34 -3.31 -25.95
C LEU A 321 11.55 -3.79 -25.13
N ARG A 322 12.51 -4.48 -25.77
CA ARG A 322 13.73 -4.99 -25.11
C ARG A 322 15.01 -4.70 -25.86
N SER A 323 16.14 -4.82 -25.17
CA SER A 323 17.47 -4.59 -25.72
C SER A 323 17.69 -5.32 -27.05
N PRO A 324 18.38 -4.72 -28.04
CA PRO A 324 18.82 -5.43 -29.25
C PRO A 324 19.75 -6.61 -28.95
N SER A 325 20.35 -6.68 -27.75
CA SER A 325 21.18 -7.82 -27.34
C SER A 325 20.37 -9.00 -26.82
N TYR A 326 19.08 -8.81 -26.53
CA TYR A 326 18.23 -9.87 -25.97
C TYR A 326 17.88 -10.88 -27.07
N PRO A 327 18.01 -12.19 -26.81
CA PRO A 327 17.75 -13.20 -27.83
C PRO A 327 16.27 -13.23 -28.20
N HIS A 328 15.97 -13.55 -29.46
CA HIS A 328 14.61 -13.77 -29.96
C HIS A 328 13.64 -12.58 -29.80
N VAL A 329 14.15 -11.35 -29.82
CA VAL A 329 13.31 -10.14 -29.90
C VAL A 329 13.07 -9.80 -31.37
N GLU A 330 11.81 -9.78 -31.78
CA GLU A 330 11.44 -9.38 -33.13
C GLU A 330 11.84 -7.92 -33.43
N PRO A 331 12.17 -7.56 -34.69
CA PRO A 331 12.73 -6.25 -35.02
C PRO A 331 11.86 -5.05 -34.61
N ASN A 332 10.53 -5.20 -34.56
CA ASN A 332 9.57 -4.17 -34.14
C ASN A 332 9.49 -4.00 -32.61
N HIS A 333 9.97 -4.98 -31.83
CA HIS A 333 10.02 -4.97 -30.36
C HIS A 333 11.42 -4.71 -29.80
N VAL A 334 12.38 -4.40 -30.67
CA VAL A 334 13.70 -3.91 -30.25
C VAL A 334 13.56 -2.49 -29.72
N MET A 335 14.12 -2.22 -28.54
CA MET A 335 14.21 -0.90 -27.94
C MET A 335 15.22 -0.04 -28.70
N ASN A 336 14.70 0.84 -29.57
CA ASN A 336 15.44 1.83 -30.32
C ASN A 336 14.57 3.07 -30.58
N GLU A 337 15.18 4.18 -30.98
CA GLU A 337 14.52 5.47 -31.21
C GLU A 337 13.28 5.34 -32.12
N LYS A 338 13.38 4.60 -33.23
CA LYS A 338 12.29 4.42 -34.20
C LYS A 338 11.09 3.71 -33.57
N ASN A 339 11.32 2.56 -32.93
CA ASN A 339 10.24 1.76 -32.37
C ASN A 339 9.60 2.46 -31.16
N ILE A 340 10.38 3.15 -30.32
CA ILE A 340 9.85 3.95 -29.21
C ILE A 340 8.91 5.04 -29.73
N LEU A 341 9.33 5.80 -30.75
CA LEU A 341 8.48 6.83 -31.35
C LEU A 341 7.20 6.25 -31.97
N HIS A 342 7.25 5.04 -32.53
CA HIS A 342 6.07 4.34 -33.01
C HIS A 342 5.11 3.96 -31.89
N ILE A 343 5.62 3.40 -30.78
CA ILE A 343 4.80 3.07 -29.60
C ILE A 343 4.15 4.32 -29.01
N ILE A 344 4.88 5.44 -28.94
CA ILE A 344 4.33 6.74 -28.51
C ILE A 344 3.15 7.17 -29.40
N ASP A 345 3.29 7.07 -30.73
CA ASP A 345 2.20 7.38 -31.67
C ASP A 345 0.98 6.46 -31.47
N LEU A 346 1.20 5.17 -31.23
CA LEU A 346 0.13 4.22 -30.94
C LEU A 346 -0.60 4.55 -29.64
N PHE A 347 0.11 4.90 -28.56
CA PHE A 347 -0.54 5.36 -27.33
C PHE A 347 -1.32 6.65 -27.57
N LYS A 348 -0.73 7.62 -28.27
CA LYS A 348 -1.43 8.86 -28.62
C LYS A 348 -2.75 8.56 -29.34
N LYS A 349 -2.72 7.72 -30.37
CA LYS A 349 -3.89 7.37 -31.19
C LYS A 349 -4.92 6.54 -30.43
N ASN A 350 -4.49 5.45 -29.78
CA ASN A 350 -5.38 4.44 -29.22
C ASN A 350 -5.90 4.82 -27.82
N MET A 351 -5.14 5.61 -27.07
CA MET A 351 -5.41 5.94 -25.67
C MET A 351 -5.75 7.43 -25.48
N THR A 352 -4.87 8.35 -25.88
CA THR A 352 -5.05 9.78 -25.60
C THR A 352 -6.12 10.42 -26.49
N ASP A 353 -6.00 10.33 -27.81
CA ASP A 353 -6.91 10.98 -28.74
C ASP A 353 -8.33 10.40 -28.66
N LYS A 354 -8.44 9.09 -28.39
CA LYS A 354 -9.72 8.38 -28.39
C LYS A 354 -10.46 8.45 -27.05
N TYR A 355 -9.74 8.40 -25.93
CA TYR A 355 -10.35 8.29 -24.60
C TYR A 355 -9.94 9.41 -23.62
N GLY A 356 -9.09 10.35 -24.05
CA GLY A 356 -8.64 11.47 -23.22
C GLY A 356 -7.76 11.06 -22.05
N ILE A 357 -7.12 9.89 -22.12
CA ILE A 357 -6.28 9.40 -21.04
C ILE A 357 -4.83 9.85 -21.26
N HIS A 358 -4.21 10.28 -20.17
CA HIS A 358 -2.82 10.73 -20.12
C HIS A 358 -1.98 9.82 -19.23
N LEU A 359 -0.74 9.58 -19.68
CA LEU A 359 0.34 8.98 -18.90
C LEU A 359 1.19 10.11 -18.28
N ASP A 360 1.53 9.97 -17.01
CA ASP A 360 2.50 10.80 -16.31
C ASP A 360 3.94 10.45 -16.75
N ALA A 361 4.23 9.17 -16.98
CA ALA A 361 5.53 8.70 -17.46
C ALA A 361 5.46 7.62 -18.56
N PHE A 362 6.44 7.66 -19.46
CA PHE A 362 6.72 6.61 -20.44
C PHE A 362 8.10 6.03 -20.11
N VAL A 363 8.13 4.83 -19.54
CA VAL A 363 9.34 4.26 -18.93
C VAL A 363 10.03 3.29 -19.88
N LEU A 364 11.29 3.59 -20.19
CA LEU A 364 12.21 2.64 -20.81
C LEU A 364 12.81 1.77 -19.71
N ASP A 365 12.37 0.51 -19.64
CA ASP A 365 12.91 -0.47 -18.69
C ASP A 365 14.28 -1.00 -19.19
N ASP A 366 14.80 -2.09 -18.62
CA ASP A 366 16.13 -2.62 -18.96
C ASP A 366 16.32 -2.88 -20.46
N GLY A 367 17.41 -2.33 -21.02
CA GLY A 367 17.85 -2.57 -22.40
C GLY A 367 18.22 -1.36 -23.24
N TRP A 368 18.10 -0.15 -22.71
CA TRP A 368 18.46 1.11 -23.39
C TRP A 368 19.98 1.36 -23.47
N ASP A 369 20.76 0.77 -22.57
CA ASP A 369 22.19 1.00 -22.41
C ASP A 369 23.07 -0.06 -23.10
N VAL A 370 24.37 0.21 -23.14
CA VAL A 370 25.40 -0.78 -23.44
C VAL A 370 25.80 -1.48 -22.14
N TYR A 371 25.60 -2.80 -22.06
CA TYR A 371 25.93 -3.55 -20.84
C TYR A 371 27.40 -3.41 -20.41
N GLU A 372 28.35 -3.40 -21.35
CA GLU A 372 29.78 -3.18 -21.06
C GLU A 372 30.12 -1.69 -21.09
N SER A 373 29.50 -0.93 -20.20
CA SER A 373 29.73 0.52 -20.08
C SER A 373 29.39 1.05 -18.70
N ASN A 374 29.73 2.32 -18.46
CA ASN A 374 29.34 3.05 -17.27
C ASN A 374 27.92 3.64 -17.36
N TRP A 375 26.92 2.83 -17.76
CA TRP A 375 25.53 3.23 -18.02
C TRP A 375 25.38 4.21 -19.21
N MET A 376 26.04 3.91 -20.33
CA MET A 376 25.96 4.71 -21.55
C MET A 376 24.83 4.23 -22.46
N LEU A 377 24.05 5.18 -23.01
CA LEU A 377 23.09 4.92 -24.07
C LEU A 377 23.75 4.16 -25.24
N ASN A 378 23.03 3.18 -25.78
CA ASN A 378 23.44 2.51 -27.01
C ASN A 378 23.29 3.45 -28.21
N LYS A 379 24.40 4.04 -28.67
CA LYS A 379 24.41 5.01 -29.78
C LYS A 379 23.87 4.47 -31.11
N THR A 380 23.89 3.15 -31.33
CA THR A 380 23.31 2.56 -32.54
C THR A 380 21.79 2.51 -32.44
N ALA A 381 21.24 2.21 -31.25
CA ALA A 381 19.80 2.22 -31.00
C ALA A 381 19.23 3.64 -30.81
N PHE A 382 20.03 4.56 -30.30
CA PHE A 382 19.69 5.96 -30.00
C PHE A 382 20.68 6.92 -30.68
N PRO A 383 20.68 7.02 -32.01
CA PRO A 383 21.65 7.84 -32.76
C PRO A 383 21.57 9.33 -32.39
N ASN A 384 20.41 9.81 -31.97
CA ASN A 384 20.19 11.20 -31.58
C ASN A 384 20.00 11.37 -30.06
N GLY A 385 20.42 10.37 -29.26
CA GLY A 385 20.19 10.34 -27.82
C GLY A 385 18.70 10.23 -27.47
N ILE A 386 18.32 10.72 -26.29
CA ILE A 386 16.92 10.62 -25.80
C ILE A 386 16.05 11.84 -26.17
N GLN A 387 16.65 12.92 -26.69
CA GLN A 387 15.93 14.16 -26.94
C GLN A 387 14.74 14.02 -27.91
N PRO A 388 14.81 13.23 -29.01
CA PRO A 388 13.65 13.02 -29.86
C PRO A 388 12.45 12.43 -29.10
N ILE A 389 12.71 11.50 -28.18
CA ILE A 389 11.69 10.84 -27.35
C ILE A 389 11.08 11.84 -26.37
N VAL A 390 11.92 12.58 -25.64
CA VAL A 390 11.48 13.65 -24.73
C VAL A 390 10.61 14.68 -25.46
N ASN A 391 11.02 15.09 -26.66
CA ASN A 391 10.27 16.04 -27.48
C ASN A 391 8.92 15.48 -27.97
N ALA A 392 8.85 14.18 -28.27
CA ALA A 392 7.61 13.52 -28.70
C ALA A 392 6.60 13.36 -27.55
N LEU A 393 7.08 13.13 -26.33
CA LEU A 393 6.23 12.97 -25.14
C LEU A 393 5.70 14.31 -24.59
N LYS A 394 6.48 15.39 -24.74
CA LYS A 394 6.17 16.71 -24.17
C LYS A 394 4.76 17.25 -24.53
N PRO A 395 4.28 17.20 -25.78
CA PRO A 395 2.92 17.65 -26.14
C PRO A 395 1.80 16.83 -25.48
N MET A 396 2.08 15.61 -25.06
CA MET A 396 1.11 14.72 -24.38
C MET A 396 1.07 14.96 -22.86
N GLY A 397 1.96 15.80 -22.33
CA GLY A 397 2.13 16.01 -20.88
C GLY A 397 2.83 14.84 -20.18
N THR A 398 3.47 13.95 -20.93
CA THR A 398 4.14 12.75 -20.43
C THR A 398 5.65 13.00 -20.29
N THR A 399 6.25 12.49 -19.23
CA THR A 399 7.71 12.55 -19.03
C THR A 399 8.37 11.25 -19.47
N LEU A 400 9.64 11.32 -19.90
CA LEU A 400 10.43 10.12 -20.10
C LEU A 400 10.85 9.55 -18.74
N GLY A 401 10.68 8.25 -18.56
CA GLY A 401 11.20 7.51 -17.40
C GLY A 401 12.30 6.54 -17.81
N ILE A 402 13.24 6.28 -16.90
CA ILE A 402 14.35 5.34 -17.14
C ILE A 402 14.50 4.37 -15.96
N TRP A 403 14.65 3.09 -16.28
CA TRP A 403 15.09 2.08 -15.34
C TRP A 403 16.62 2.04 -15.23
N LEU A 404 17.13 1.93 -14.01
CA LEU A 404 18.52 1.56 -13.73
C LEU A 404 18.55 0.50 -12.64
N GLY A 405 19.51 -0.43 -12.73
CA GLY A 405 19.73 -1.41 -11.67
C GLY A 405 21.01 -1.16 -10.90
N PRO A 406 20.99 -0.48 -9.72
CA PRO A 406 22.19 -0.10 -8.96
C PRO A 406 23.14 -1.27 -8.64
N THR A 407 22.64 -2.50 -8.55
CA THR A 407 23.44 -3.72 -8.36
C THR A 407 24.19 -4.21 -9.62
N GLY A 408 24.01 -3.53 -10.76
CA GLY A 408 24.51 -3.96 -12.07
C GLY A 408 23.42 -4.55 -12.99
N GLY A 409 22.15 -4.42 -12.61
CA GLY A 409 20.98 -4.89 -13.37
C GLY A 409 20.79 -6.41 -13.41
N TYR A 410 19.79 -6.87 -14.18
CA TYR A 410 19.45 -8.30 -14.30
C TYR A 410 19.89 -8.90 -15.63
N SER A 411 19.59 -8.25 -16.76
CA SER A 411 20.01 -8.73 -18.08
C SER A 411 21.52 -8.55 -18.25
N PHE A 412 22.20 -9.61 -18.71
CA PHE A 412 23.65 -9.63 -19.00
C PHE A 412 24.53 -9.03 -17.89
N ARG A 413 24.08 -9.11 -16.64
CA ARG A 413 24.66 -8.45 -15.46
C ARG A 413 26.18 -8.59 -15.35
N MET A 414 26.71 -9.81 -15.55
CA MET A 414 28.15 -10.05 -15.41
C MET A 414 29.00 -9.30 -16.45
N LYS A 415 28.46 -9.00 -17.63
CA LYS A 415 29.18 -8.13 -18.60
C LYS A 415 29.39 -6.74 -18.01
N ARG A 416 28.34 -6.17 -17.41
CA ARG A 416 28.39 -4.87 -16.74
C ARG A 416 29.32 -4.86 -15.55
N ILE A 417 29.18 -5.83 -14.65
CA ILE A 417 30.00 -5.92 -13.44
C ILE A 417 31.48 -6.10 -13.78
N ASN A 418 31.82 -7.02 -14.71
CA ASN A 418 33.21 -7.24 -15.11
C ASN A 418 33.81 -6.00 -15.76
N TRP A 419 33.05 -5.32 -16.63
CA TRP A 419 33.51 -4.08 -17.24
C TRP A 419 33.75 -3.00 -16.18
N MET A 420 32.80 -2.78 -15.26
CA MET A 420 32.92 -1.79 -14.19
C MET A 420 34.13 -2.07 -13.30
N LYS A 421 34.32 -3.32 -12.87
CA LYS A 421 35.48 -3.75 -12.08
C LYS A 421 36.80 -3.51 -12.80
N ALA A 422 36.87 -3.85 -14.10
CA ALA A 422 38.06 -3.62 -14.91
C ALA A 422 38.39 -2.12 -15.10
N HIS A 423 37.43 -1.23 -14.85
CA HIS A 423 37.57 0.22 -14.94
C HIS A 423 37.63 0.90 -13.56
N GLY A 424 37.85 0.13 -12.48
CA GLY A 424 38.13 0.64 -11.14
C GLY A 424 36.92 0.93 -10.26
N TYR A 425 35.70 0.59 -10.70
CA TYR A 425 34.49 0.75 -9.89
C TYR A 425 34.34 -0.41 -8.89
N GLU A 426 33.85 -0.08 -7.70
CA GLU A 426 33.71 -1.01 -6.59
C GLU A 426 32.61 -2.05 -6.84
N THR A 427 32.91 -3.30 -6.47
CA THR A 427 32.01 -4.45 -6.58
C THR A 427 32.05 -5.25 -5.28
N VAL A 428 31.00 -6.00 -4.99
CA VAL A 428 30.97 -7.03 -3.93
C VAL A 428 30.71 -8.40 -4.52
N GLY A 429 30.97 -9.45 -3.75
CA GLY A 429 30.69 -10.84 -4.12
C GLY A 429 31.87 -11.50 -4.83
N THR A 430 31.97 -12.82 -4.68
CA THR A 430 33.15 -13.59 -5.13
C THR A 430 32.85 -14.58 -6.26
N THR A 431 31.57 -14.81 -6.54
CA THR A 431 31.06 -15.70 -7.58
C THR A 431 30.19 -14.91 -8.57
N SER A 432 29.86 -15.52 -9.70
CA SER A 432 28.93 -14.89 -10.66
C SER A 432 27.51 -14.68 -10.12
N ASN A 433 27.13 -15.41 -9.06
CA ASN A 433 25.76 -15.41 -8.54
C ASN A 433 25.55 -14.33 -7.47
N ASP A 434 26.60 -13.98 -6.72
CA ASP A 434 26.59 -12.96 -5.67
C ASP A 434 27.31 -11.67 -6.08
N ALA A 435 28.02 -11.65 -7.23
CA ALA A 435 28.68 -10.45 -7.71
C ALA A 435 27.68 -9.31 -7.96
N MET A 436 27.96 -8.13 -7.39
CA MET A 436 27.15 -6.91 -7.52
C MET A 436 28.04 -5.68 -7.65
N LEU A 437 27.52 -4.58 -8.22
CA LEU A 437 28.12 -3.25 -8.04
C LEU A 437 27.86 -2.75 -6.61
N ASP A 438 28.85 -2.12 -6.00
CA ASP A 438 28.77 -1.61 -4.63
C ASP A 438 28.33 -0.14 -4.62
N ILE A 439 27.03 0.12 -4.37
CA ILE A 439 26.48 1.48 -4.39
C ILE A 439 27.03 2.38 -3.28
N ALA A 440 27.66 1.80 -2.25
CA ALA A 440 28.34 2.54 -1.20
C ALA A 440 29.81 2.84 -1.55
N GLY A 441 30.37 2.17 -2.55
CA GLY A 441 31.72 2.41 -3.07
C GLY A 441 31.86 3.84 -3.61
N PRO A 442 32.84 4.64 -3.16
CA PRO A 442 32.97 6.05 -3.52
C PRO A 442 32.94 6.36 -5.02
N ASP A 443 33.60 5.57 -5.85
CA ASP A 443 33.70 5.86 -7.29
C ASP A 443 32.45 5.42 -8.05
N TYR A 444 31.89 4.24 -7.76
CA TYR A 444 30.62 3.82 -8.35
C TYR A 444 29.44 4.70 -7.90
N SER A 445 29.41 5.06 -6.62
CA SER A 445 28.43 5.99 -6.03
C SER A 445 28.42 7.34 -6.77
N ARG A 446 29.60 7.92 -7.03
CA ARG A 446 29.76 9.17 -7.78
C ARG A 446 29.32 9.02 -9.24
N LEU A 447 29.71 7.92 -9.89
CA LEU A 447 29.29 7.63 -11.27
C LEU A 447 27.76 7.54 -11.37
N PHE A 448 27.13 6.79 -10.45
CA PHE A 448 25.69 6.60 -10.48
C PHE A 448 24.95 7.92 -10.29
N GLU A 449 25.37 8.76 -9.33
CA GLU A 449 24.84 10.12 -9.15
C GLU A 449 24.98 10.96 -10.42
N GLN A 450 26.16 10.95 -11.04
CA GLN A 450 26.40 11.67 -12.29
C GLN A 450 25.41 11.22 -13.37
N ARG A 451 25.20 9.91 -13.53
CA ARG A 451 24.31 9.38 -14.56
C ARG A 451 22.85 9.76 -14.34
N VAL A 452 22.32 9.58 -13.13
CA VAL A 452 20.92 9.93 -12.85
C VAL A 452 20.70 11.44 -12.95
N THR A 453 21.65 12.27 -12.52
CA THR A 453 21.53 13.73 -12.65
C THR A 453 21.67 14.20 -14.10
N ASP A 454 22.53 13.58 -14.91
CA ASP A 454 22.64 13.86 -16.35
C ASP A 454 21.34 13.52 -17.09
N PHE A 455 20.70 12.39 -16.77
CA PHE A 455 19.39 12.04 -17.33
C PHE A 455 18.29 13.00 -16.89
N THR A 456 18.29 13.39 -15.61
CA THR A 456 17.34 14.39 -15.09
C THR A 456 17.45 15.72 -15.86
N ARG A 457 18.68 16.21 -16.12
CA ARG A 457 18.92 17.43 -16.92
C ARG A 457 18.46 17.31 -18.37
N GLN A 458 18.45 16.10 -18.93
CA GLN A 458 17.98 15.82 -20.29
C GLN A 458 16.45 15.67 -20.39
N GLY A 459 15.71 15.76 -19.28
CA GLY A 459 14.25 15.73 -19.26
C GLY A 459 13.63 14.39 -18.85
N VAL A 460 14.43 13.49 -18.25
CA VAL A 460 13.87 12.35 -17.50
C VAL A 460 13.21 12.88 -16.22
N GLY A 461 12.00 12.42 -15.93
CA GLY A 461 11.21 12.84 -14.75
C GLY A 461 10.75 11.69 -13.86
N TYR A 462 11.13 10.45 -14.21
CA TYR A 462 10.84 9.24 -13.46
C TYR A 462 12.06 8.31 -13.47
N PHE A 463 12.39 7.76 -12.31
CA PHE A 463 13.34 6.66 -12.19
C PHE A 463 12.74 5.44 -11.51
N LYS A 464 13.01 4.27 -12.09
CA LYS A 464 12.90 2.97 -11.40
C LYS A 464 14.32 2.51 -11.06
N TRP A 465 14.65 2.45 -9.78
CA TRP A 465 15.94 1.94 -9.29
C TRP A 465 15.75 0.54 -8.70
N ASP A 466 16.30 -0.45 -9.38
CA ASP A 466 15.89 -1.84 -9.20
C ASP A 466 17.06 -2.78 -8.89
N GLY A 467 17.05 -3.32 -7.68
CA GLY A 467 18.15 -4.14 -7.18
C GLY A 467 19.21 -3.26 -6.55
N ILE A 468 19.12 -3.10 -5.23
CA ILE A 468 20.09 -2.37 -4.41
C ILE A 468 20.84 -3.35 -3.52
N GLN A 469 22.15 -3.18 -3.49
CA GLN A 469 23.02 -3.92 -2.60
C GLN A 469 23.15 -3.16 -1.27
N PHE A 470 22.82 -3.82 -0.16
CA PHE A 470 22.78 -3.23 1.20
C PHE A 470 23.75 -3.90 2.18
N SER A 471 24.67 -4.75 1.70
CA SER A 471 25.62 -5.48 2.54
C SER A 471 26.91 -5.78 1.80
N SER A 472 28.03 -5.29 2.31
CA SER A 472 29.37 -5.42 1.75
C SER A 472 30.35 -5.86 2.84
N SER A 473 31.21 -6.82 2.51
CA SER A 473 32.30 -7.30 3.37
C SER A 473 33.67 -6.89 2.83
N GLU A 474 33.71 -6.06 1.78
CA GLU A 474 34.93 -5.68 1.08
C GLU A 474 35.61 -4.51 1.80
N ALA A 475 36.65 -4.81 2.58
CA ALA A 475 37.36 -3.81 3.40
C ALA A 475 38.03 -2.69 2.57
N THR A 476 38.24 -2.92 1.27
CA THR A 476 38.89 -1.98 0.36
C THR A 476 37.91 -1.02 -0.34
N ASN A 477 36.59 -1.20 -0.18
CA ASN A 477 35.59 -0.41 -0.90
C ASN A 477 35.29 0.97 -0.27
N GLY A 478 36.08 1.41 0.71
CA GLY A 478 36.05 2.80 1.20
C GLY A 478 34.89 3.16 2.14
N HIS A 479 34.12 2.17 2.62
CA HIS A 479 33.07 2.35 3.61
C HIS A 479 33.13 1.23 4.69
N PRO A 480 32.45 1.38 5.85
CA PRO A 480 32.38 0.32 6.85
C PRO A 480 31.83 -1.00 6.28
N VAL A 481 32.33 -2.13 6.77
CA VAL A 481 31.93 -3.48 6.31
C VAL A 481 30.84 -4.11 7.18
N GLY A 482 30.34 -5.27 6.74
CA GLY A 482 29.36 -6.06 7.48
C GLY A 482 28.04 -5.31 7.65
N TYR A 483 27.43 -5.41 8.82
CA TYR A 483 26.13 -4.76 9.07
C TYR A 483 26.18 -3.22 9.01
N HIS A 484 27.35 -2.59 9.17
CA HIS A 484 27.50 -1.14 9.02
C HIS A 484 27.51 -0.66 7.57
N SER A 485 27.87 -1.54 6.62
CA SER A 485 27.82 -1.21 5.18
C SER A 485 26.41 -0.85 4.71
N ARG A 486 25.38 -1.40 5.37
CA ARG A 486 23.98 -1.06 5.10
C ARG A 486 23.71 0.43 5.25
N ARG A 487 24.26 1.06 6.29
CA ARG A 487 24.11 2.51 6.47
C ARG A 487 24.72 3.25 5.28
N ALA A 488 25.94 2.90 4.89
CA ALA A 488 26.62 3.54 3.76
C ALA A 488 25.81 3.41 2.46
N ALA A 489 25.23 2.24 2.19
CA ALA A 489 24.39 2.03 1.01
C ALA A 489 23.08 2.85 1.06
N VAL A 490 22.39 2.87 2.22
CA VAL A 490 21.15 3.66 2.39
C VAL A 490 21.43 5.16 2.23
N GLU A 491 22.48 5.68 2.89
CA GLU A 491 22.88 7.09 2.77
C GLU A 491 23.26 7.44 1.33
N SER A 492 24.00 6.55 0.65
CA SER A 492 24.30 6.72 -0.77
C SER A 492 23.01 6.87 -1.58
N ILE A 493 22.04 5.97 -1.45
CA ILE A 493 20.76 6.09 -2.18
C ILE A 493 20.00 7.39 -1.83
N ILE A 494 19.98 7.78 -0.55
CA ILE A 494 19.35 9.03 -0.08
C ILE A 494 19.99 10.25 -0.75
N GLU A 495 21.32 10.29 -0.83
CA GLU A 495 22.04 11.37 -1.51
C GLU A 495 21.62 11.49 -2.98
N LYS A 496 21.45 10.37 -3.69
CA LYS A 496 21.06 10.40 -5.11
C LYS A 496 19.63 10.84 -5.28
N CYS A 497 18.72 10.43 -4.38
CA CYS A 497 17.34 10.93 -4.36
C CYS A 497 17.32 12.45 -4.20
N LYS A 498 18.15 12.98 -3.29
CA LYS A 498 18.29 14.44 -3.07
C LYS A 498 18.91 15.13 -4.29
N ALA A 499 19.93 14.52 -4.90
CA ALA A 499 20.65 15.10 -6.04
C ALA A 499 19.74 15.27 -7.27
N VAL A 500 18.93 14.26 -7.61
CA VAL A 500 17.97 14.38 -8.73
C VAL A 500 16.87 15.38 -8.41
N ARG A 501 16.35 15.40 -7.16
CA ARG A 501 15.33 16.38 -6.76
C ARG A 501 15.83 17.82 -6.62
N ALA A 502 17.13 18.01 -6.42
CA ALA A 502 17.74 19.34 -6.50
C ALA A 502 17.69 19.92 -7.93
N ILE A 503 17.60 19.06 -8.96
CA ILE A 503 17.47 19.45 -10.37
C ILE A 503 15.98 19.53 -10.76
N ASN A 504 15.20 18.51 -10.39
CA ASN A 504 13.76 18.44 -10.62
C ASN A 504 13.03 18.09 -9.31
N PRO A 505 12.46 19.09 -8.59
CA PRO A 505 11.75 18.82 -7.33
C PRO A 505 10.59 17.82 -7.44
N ASN A 506 10.05 17.62 -8.65
CA ASN A 506 8.96 16.70 -8.93
C ASN A 506 9.43 15.33 -9.44
N GLU A 507 10.73 15.02 -9.38
CA GLU A 507 11.28 13.74 -9.80
C GLU A 507 10.57 12.59 -9.07
N TYR A 508 9.96 11.69 -9.85
CA TYR A 508 9.23 10.56 -9.32
C TYR A 508 10.17 9.36 -9.15
N LEU A 509 10.33 8.89 -7.92
CA LEU A 509 11.30 7.85 -7.57
C LEU A 509 10.60 6.58 -7.12
N ASN A 510 10.74 5.52 -7.91
CA ASN A 510 10.33 4.17 -7.57
C ASN A 510 11.56 3.33 -7.21
N ILE A 511 11.74 3.03 -5.93
CA ILE A 511 12.92 2.32 -5.41
C ILE A 511 12.49 0.89 -5.04
N THR A 512 12.90 -0.09 -5.84
CA THR A 512 12.27 -1.41 -5.85
C THR A 512 13.11 -2.47 -5.14
N SER A 513 13.69 -3.42 -5.88
CA SER A 513 14.21 -4.67 -5.32
C SER A 513 15.39 -4.46 -4.38
N GLY A 514 15.42 -5.23 -3.29
CA GLY A 514 16.42 -5.13 -2.22
C GLY A 514 15.99 -4.22 -1.06
N THR A 515 14.95 -3.41 -1.23
CA THR A 515 14.34 -2.64 -0.13
C THR A 515 13.52 -3.54 0.81
N TRP A 516 13.06 -2.98 1.92
CA TRP A 516 12.11 -3.58 2.86
C TRP A 516 11.00 -2.56 3.13
N LEU A 517 9.84 -3.02 3.63
CA LEU A 517 8.63 -2.21 3.79
C LEU A 517 8.68 -1.21 4.95
N SER A 518 9.73 -0.39 5.00
CA SER A 518 9.86 0.71 5.94
C SER A 518 9.16 1.97 5.42
N PRO A 519 8.20 2.56 6.17
CA PRO A 519 7.54 3.79 5.75
C PRO A 519 8.51 4.98 5.69
N TRP A 520 9.66 4.89 6.34
CA TRP A 520 10.69 5.95 6.34
C TRP A 520 11.36 6.15 4.99
N TRP A 521 11.25 5.18 4.07
CA TRP A 521 11.67 5.37 2.68
C TRP A 521 10.90 6.51 1.99
N LEU A 522 9.67 6.81 2.41
CA LEU A 522 8.81 7.79 1.77
C LEU A 522 9.29 9.24 1.96
N GLN A 523 10.26 9.48 2.84
CA GLN A 523 11.03 10.73 2.91
C GLN A 523 11.90 10.97 1.66
N TYR A 524 12.12 9.92 0.87
CA TYR A 524 13.07 9.91 -0.24
C TYR A 524 12.47 9.32 -1.52
N ALA A 525 11.56 8.36 -1.43
CA ALA A 525 10.93 7.69 -2.57
C ALA A 525 9.43 7.99 -2.64
N ASN A 526 8.84 7.87 -3.83
CA ASN A 526 7.39 7.89 -4.03
C ASN A 526 6.78 6.50 -3.83
N GLN A 527 7.50 5.46 -4.27
CA GLN A 527 7.03 4.08 -4.26
C GLN A 527 8.12 3.13 -3.79
N ILE A 528 7.70 2.07 -3.09
CA ILE A 528 8.52 0.92 -2.71
C ILE A 528 7.90 -0.36 -3.26
N TRP A 529 8.73 -1.32 -3.64
CA TRP A 529 8.26 -2.60 -4.17
C TRP A 529 7.62 -3.47 -3.10
N MET A 530 6.46 -4.07 -3.42
CA MET A 530 5.78 -5.06 -2.56
C MET A 530 6.59 -6.34 -2.32
N GLN A 531 7.76 -6.49 -2.97
CA GLN A 531 8.50 -7.74 -3.05
C GLN A 531 7.74 -8.79 -3.87
N GLY A 532 8.19 -10.04 -3.85
CA GLY A 532 7.66 -11.10 -4.71
C GLY A 532 8.13 -10.96 -6.17
N ALA A 533 7.48 -11.71 -7.06
CA ALA A 533 7.74 -11.68 -8.49
C ALA A 533 6.89 -10.60 -9.19
N ASP A 534 7.32 -10.13 -10.36
CA ASP A 534 6.57 -9.19 -11.22
C ASP A 534 5.10 -9.63 -11.39
N TYR A 535 4.92 -10.92 -11.65
CA TYR A 535 3.67 -11.64 -11.56
C TYR A 535 3.94 -13.11 -11.23
N GLY A 536 2.91 -13.82 -10.80
CA GLY A 536 2.94 -15.24 -10.51
C GLY A 536 1.52 -15.80 -10.61
N TYR A 537 1.35 -17.08 -10.30
CA TYR A 537 0.04 -17.74 -10.36
C TYR A 537 -0.23 -18.41 -9.02
N ALA A 538 -1.39 -18.13 -8.42
CA ALA A 538 -1.72 -18.71 -7.13
C ALA A 538 -1.97 -20.21 -7.23
N ASN A 539 -1.55 -20.93 -6.17
CA ASN A 539 -1.78 -22.36 -6.04
C ASN A 539 -3.24 -22.71 -5.63
N THR A 540 -4.14 -21.73 -5.50
CA THR A 540 -5.56 -21.99 -5.26
C THR A 540 -6.27 -22.40 -6.56
N PRO A 541 -7.29 -23.28 -6.51
CA PRO A 541 -8.02 -23.69 -7.71
C PRO A 541 -8.58 -22.52 -8.51
N VAL A 542 -8.14 -22.38 -9.76
CA VAL A 542 -8.58 -21.33 -10.70
C VAL A 542 -9.00 -21.93 -12.05
N ILE A 543 -9.56 -21.09 -12.91
CA ILE A 543 -10.01 -21.46 -14.26
C ILE A 543 -9.29 -20.71 -15.38
N ASN A 544 -8.60 -19.61 -15.07
CA ASN A 544 -7.83 -18.80 -16.03
C ASN A 544 -6.62 -18.13 -15.35
N ASP A 545 -5.68 -17.67 -16.17
CA ASP A 545 -4.42 -17.07 -15.74
C ASP A 545 -4.60 -15.74 -15.00
N ARG A 546 -5.58 -14.91 -15.38
CA ARG A 546 -5.85 -13.63 -14.72
C ARG A 546 -6.29 -13.82 -13.28
N ASP A 547 -7.23 -14.73 -13.04
CA ASP A 547 -7.71 -15.07 -11.71
C ASP A 547 -6.57 -15.59 -10.82
N ALA A 548 -5.66 -16.42 -11.36
CA ALA A 548 -4.49 -16.87 -10.62
C ALA A 548 -3.51 -15.72 -10.33
N ALA A 549 -3.26 -14.83 -11.29
CA ALA A 549 -2.33 -13.73 -11.14
C ALA A 549 -2.81 -12.66 -10.16
N MET A 550 -4.10 -12.32 -10.21
CA MET A 550 -4.73 -11.43 -9.22
C MET A 550 -4.60 -12.02 -7.82
N THR A 551 -4.92 -13.31 -7.65
CA THR A 551 -4.82 -13.97 -6.34
C THR A 551 -3.37 -14.00 -5.84
N TYR A 552 -2.39 -14.31 -6.70
CA TYR A 552 -0.98 -14.35 -6.32
C TYR A 552 -0.51 -13.03 -5.71
N LYS A 553 -0.81 -11.92 -6.39
CA LYS A 553 -0.45 -10.57 -5.95
C LYS A 553 -0.99 -10.29 -4.54
N ASP A 554 -2.25 -10.66 -4.31
CA ASP A 554 -2.89 -10.39 -3.03
C ASP A 554 -2.47 -11.36 -1.93
N ILE A 555 -1.90 -12.53 -2.26
CA ILE A 555 -1.22 -13.40 -1.29
C ILE A 555 0.02 -12.70 -0.74
N VAL A 556 0.83 -12.07 -1.62
CA VAL A 556 2.01 -11.30 -1.18
C VAL A 556 1.59 -10.18 -0.24
N LEU A 557 0.58 -9.40 -0.62
CA LEU A 557 0.06 -8.31 0.23
C LEU A 557 -0.53 -8.83 1.56
N TYR A 558 -1.24 -9.96 1.56
CA TYR A 558 -1.75 -10.56 2.79
C TYR A 558 -0.61 -11.00 3.72
N ASP A 559 0.47 -11.55 3.17
CA ASP A 559 1.62 -11.95 3.94
C ASP A 559 2.32 -10.75 4.59
N ASP A 560 2.41 -9.62 3.88
CA ASP A 560 2.97 -8.37 4.43
C ASP A 560 2.07 -7.77 5.52
N PHE A 561 0.79 -7.53 5.21
CA PHE A 561 -0.10 -6.74 6.08
C PHE A 561 -0.77 -7.55 7.19
N ASN A 562 -1.14 -8.82 6.93
CA ASN A 562 -1.87 -9.62 7.90
C ASN A 562 -0.97 -10.60 8.67
N ARG A 563 0.09 -11.16 8.05
CA ARG A 563 1.00 -12.09 8.74
C ARG A 563 2.20 -11.39 9.37
N GLN A 564 2.90 -10.55 8.61
CA GLN A 564 4.06 -9.79 9.11
C GLN A 564 3.64 -8.51 9.85
N ASN A 565 2.38 -8.07 9.67
CA ASN A 565 1.82 -6.87 10.31
C ASN A 565 2.69 -5.63 10.06
N VAL A 566 3.14 -5.43 8.81
CA VAL A 566 3.92 -4.23 8.44
C VAL A 566 3.03 -2.99 8.43
N TRP A 567 3.55 -1.88 8.94
CA TRP A 567 2.89 -0.58 8.91
C TRP A 567 3.52 0.28 7.82
N PHE A 568 3.07 0.05 6.59
CA PHE A 568 3.47 0.78 5.39
C PHE A 568 2.21 1.26 4.64
N PRO A 569 2.13 2.53 4.20
CA PRO A 569 0.99 2.97 3.39
C PRO A 569 0.89 2.19 2.07
N LEU A 570 -0.10 1.31 1.94
CA LEU A 570 -0.26 0.43 0.77
C LEU A 570 -0.39 1.21 -0.54
N ASN A 571 -0.95 2.41 -0.48
CA ASN A 571 -1.06 3.30 -1.63
C ASN A 571 0.30 3.73 -2.21
N ASN A 572 1.39 3.66 -1.44
CA ASN A 572 2.78 3.88 -1.87
C ASN A 572 3.54 2.57 -2.22
N MET A 573 2.81 1.48 -2.45
CA MET A 573 3.39 0.23 -2.95
C MET A 573 3.30 0.14 -4.47
N MET A 574 4.43 -0.15 -5.09
CA MET A 574 4.46 -0.72 -6.44
C MET A 574 4.01 -2.18 -6.33
N THR A 575 3.01 -2.60 -7.10
CA THR A 575 2.46 -3.98 -7.07
C THR A 575 2.53 -4.71 -8.42
N HIS A 576 3.18 -4.09 -9.42
CA HIS A 576 2.97 -4.32 -10.84
C HIS A 576 1.48 -4.13 -11.22
N GLY A 577 1.23 -3.52 -12.37
CA GLY A 577 -0.14 -3.26 -12.81
C GLY A 577 -0.64 -4.27 -13.83
N ILE A 578 -1.15 -3.77 -14.95
CA ILE A 578 -1.81 -4.57 -15.98
C ILE A 578 -0.78 -5.03 -17.01
N ILE A 579 -0.67 -6.35 -17.21
CA ILE A 579 0.30 -6.97 -18.11
C ILE A 579 -0.43 -7.60 -19.30
N LYS A 580 -0.20 -7.02 -20.49
CA LYS A 580 -0.68 -7.50 -21.80
C LYS A 580 0.26 -6.96 -22.89
N GLY A 581 1.47 -7.49 -22.95
CA GLY A 581 2.51 -7.10 -23.89
C GLY A 581 2.91 -8.22 -24.85
N ASN A 582 3.57 -7.84 -25.95
CA ASN A 582 4.05 -8.78 -26.98
C ASN A 582 5.12 -9.75 -26.46
N LEU A 583 5.87 -9.36 -25.43
CA LEU A 583 6.95 -10.18 -24.85
C LEU A 583 6.51 -10.97 -23.61
N ALA A 584 5.45 -10.52 -22.92
CA ALA A 584 4.73 -11.30 -21.93
C ALA A 584 3.31 -10.76 -21.76
N SER A 585 2.35 -11.67 -21.59
CA SER A 585 0.94 -11.33 -21.43
C SER A 585 0.29 -12.25 -20.40
N ILE A 586 -0.47 -11.68 -19.47
CA ILE A 586 -1.33 -12.44 -18.56
C ILE A 586 -2.68 -12.64 -19.26
N GLY A 587 -3.24 -13.85 -19.20
CA GLY A 587 -4.52 -14.22 -19.80
C GLY A 587 -4.41 -15.29 -20.89
N GLY A 588 -3.24 -15.38 -21.55
CA GLY A 588 -2.97 -16.41 -22.55
C GLY A 588 -3.99 -16.44 -23.69
N ASN A 589 -4.31 -17.65 -24.18
CA ASN A 589 -5.30 -17.86 -25.25
C ASN A 589 -6.76 -17.82 -24.74
N ASP A 590 -6.98 -17.80 -23.42
CA ASP A 590 -8.30 -17.84 -22.78
C ASP A 590 -8.47 -16.61 -21.87
N ASP A 591 -8.48 -15.44 -22.51
CA ASP A 591 -8.54 -14.12 -21.88
C ASP A 591 -9.87 -13.39 -22.17
N PRO A 592 -10.99 -13.81 -21.57
CA PRO A 592 -12.29 -13.20 -21.85
C PRO A 592 -12.37 -11.78 -21.25
N LEU A 593 -13.05 -10.87 -21.96
CA LEU A 593 -13.15 -9.45 -21.59
C LEU A 593 -13.55 -9.20 -20.13
N HIS A 594 -14.50 -9.98 -19.59
CA HIS A 594 -14.96 -9.82 -18.20
C HIS A 594 -13.83 -10.05 -17.18
N LYS A 595 -12.87 -10.94 -17.48
CA LYS A 595 -11.72 -11.21 -16.61
C LYS A 595 -10.63 -10.17 -16.75
N PHE A 596 -10.44 -9.63 -17.95
CA PHE A 596 -9.65 -8.41 -18.12
C PHE A 596 -10.25 -7.25 -17.32
N ALA A 597 -11.57 -7.08 -17.35
CA ALA A 597 -12.27 -6.04 -16.58
C ALA A 597 -12.15 -6.24 -15.06
N ASP A 598 -12.33 -7.46 -14.56
CA ASP A 598 -12.13 -7.78 -13.14
C ASP A 598 -10.70 -7.38 -12.68
N ASP A 599 -9.68 -7.75 -13.45
CA ASP A 599 -8.27 -7.45 -13.17
C ASP A 599 -8.00 -5.94 -13.13
N VAL A 600 -8.45 -5.21 -14.16
CA VAL A 600 -8.30 -3.76 -14.27
C VAL A 600 -9.02 -3.02 -13.14
N VAL A 601 -10.31 -3.34 -12.90
CA VAL A 601 -11.10 -2.66 -11.86
C VAL A 601 -10.51 -2.93 -10.48
N PHE A 602 -10.13 -4.18 -10.20
CA PHE A 602 -9.57 -4.54 -8.90
C PHE A 602 -8.14 -3.98 -8.71
N TYR A 603 -7.35 -3.83 -9.78
CA TYR A 603 -6.05 -3.16 -9.72
C TYR A 603 -6.17 -1.73 -9.20
N PHE A 604 -7.08 -0.94 -9.77
CA PHE A 604 -7.35 0.40 -9.26
C PHE A 604 -8.07 0.39 -7.91
N GLY A 605 -8.95 -0.60 -7.69
CA GLY A 605 -9.67 -0.80 -6.43
C GLY A 605 -8.78 -1.17 -5.23
N ARG A 606 -7.52 -1.57 -5.47
CA ARG A 606 -6.50 -1.73 -4.41
C ARG A 606 -6.05 -0.39 -3.81
N GLY A 607 -6.35 0.75 -4.44
CA GLY A 607 -5.93 2.07 -3.95
C GLY A 607 -4.42 2.31 -4.02
N VAL A 608 -3.71 1.59 -4.89
CA VAL A 608 -2.32 1.96 -5.24
C VAL A 608 -2.31 3.31 -5.95
N THR A 609 -1.25 4.10 -5.81
CA THR A 609 -1.16 5.41 -6.49
C THR A 609 -0.40 5.36 -7.81
N MET A 610 0.50 4.38 -7.95
CA MET A 610 1.24 4.13 -9.18
C MET A 610 0.47 3.15 -10.06
N TYR A 611 -0.04 3.65 -11.19
CA TYR A 611 -0.83 2.91 -12.17
C TYR A 611 0.04 2.48 -13.35
N GLU A 612 0.71 1.34 -13.19
CA GLU A 612 1.66 0.82 -14.15
C GLU A 612 1.00 -0.04 -15.22
N LEU A 613 1.30 0.26 -16.48
CA LEU A 613 0.72 -0.35 -17.65
C LEU A 613 1.84 -1.00 -18.47
N TYR A 614 1.93 -2.33 -18.38
CA TYR A 614 2.81 -3.16 -19.22
C TYR A 614 2.02 -3.64 -20.44
N LEU A 615 1.68 -2.69 -21.32
CA LEU A 615 0.78 -2.92 -22.44
C LEU A 615 1.51 -2.68 -23.76
N SER A 616 1.33 -3.59 -24.72
CA SER A 616 1.60 -3.27 -26.13
C SER A 616 0.34 -2.63 -26.73
N PRO A 617 0.38 -1.36 -27.17
CA PRO A 617 -0.83 -0.61 -27.51
C PRO A 617 -1.57 -1.12 -28.77
N ASP A 618 -0.96 -2.02 -29.53
CA ASP A 618 -1.51 -2.71 -30.69
C ASP A 618 -2.19 -4.05 -30.37
N LEU A 619 -2.01 -4.60 -29.16
CA LEU A 619 -2.66 -5.85 -28.73
C LEU A 619 -4.06 -5.67 -28.17
N LEU A 620 -4.37 -4.50 -27.60
CA LEU A 620 -5.64 -4.27 -26.92
C LEU A 620 -6.77 -4.01 -27.92
N HIS A 621 -7.88 -4.71 -27.74
CA HIS A 621 -9.11 -4.49 -28.49
C HIS A 621 -9.85 -3.23 -28.02
N ALA A 622 -10.78 -2.73 -28.84
CA ALA A 622 -11.52 -1.50 -28.54
C ALA A 622 -12.31 -1.55 -27.21
N ASP A 623 -12.87 -2.72 -26.87
CA ASP A 623 -13.61 -2.92 -25.62
C ASP A 623 -12.66 -2.98 -24.40
N GLU A 624 -11.44 -3.51 -24.56
CA GLU A 624 -10.42 -3.54 -23.50
C GLU A 624 -9.88 -2.13 -23.22
N TRP A 625 -9.66 -1.34 -24.27
CA TRP A 625 -9.34 0.08 -24.12
C TRP A 625 -10.46 0.84 -23.40
N GLU A 626 -11.73 0.52 -23.69
CA GLU A 626 -12.85 1.13 -22.97
C GLU A 626 -12.83 0.75 -21.48
N VAL A 627 -12.63 -0.54 -21.16
CA VAL A 627 -12.48 -1.04 -19.78
C VAL A 627 -11.38 -0.28 -19.03
N LEU A 628 -10.19 -0.19 -19.62
CA LEU A 628 -9.06 0.51 -19.03
C LEU A 628 -9.37 2.00 -18.82
N SER A 629 -9.97 2.64 -19.83
CA SER A 629 -10.30 4.06 -19.78
C SER A 629 -11.27 4.43 -18.66
N ARG A 630 -12.35 3.66 -18.53
CA ARG A 630 -13.40 3.91 -17.54
C ARG A 630 -12.89 3.67 -16.13
N SER A 631 -12.14 2.58 -15.94
CA SER A 631 -11.60 2.21 -14.65
C SER A 631 -10.54 3.19 -14.15
N LEU A 632 -9.62 3.61 -15.03
CA LEU A 632 -8.59 4.60 -14.68
C LEU A 632 -9.19 5.97 -14.37
N ASN A 633 -10.17 6.43 -15.17
CA ASN A 633 -10.85 7.70 -14.90
C ASN A 633 -11.65 7.65 -13.59
N TRP A 634 -12.29 6.51 -13.30
CA TRP A 634 -12.98 6.29 -12.02
C TRP A 634 -11.99 6.38 -10.85
N ALA A 635 -10.83 5.72 -10.97
CA ALA A 635 -9.79 5.76 -9.95
C ALA A 635 -9.27 7.19 -9.71
N LYS A 636 -9.03 7.95 -10.79
CA LYS A 636 -8.60 9.36 -10.69
C LYS A 636 -9.65 10.25 -10.01
N GLN A 637 -10.93 10.08 -10.33
CA GLN A 637 -12.01 10.87 -9.72
C GLN A 637 -12.24 10.53 -8.24
N ASN A 638 -12.01 9.29 -7.86
CA ASN A 638 -12.18 8.80 -6.50
C ASN A 638 -10.88 8.78 -5.68
N PHE A 639 -9.78 9.33 -6.24
CA PHE A 639 -8.45 9.25 -5.64
C PHE A 639 -8.41 9.81 -4.22
N SER A 640 -9.16 10.88 -3.96
CA SER A 640 -9.21 11.49 -2.63
C SER A 640 -9.70 10.54 -1.54
N VAL A 641 -10.36 9.44 -1.89
CA VAL A 641 -10.78 8.37 -0.97
C VAL A 641 -9.83 7.18 -1.04
N LEU A 642 -9.33 6.84 -2.24
CA LEU A 642 -8.41 5.71 -2.49
C LEU A 642 -6.97 5.94 -1.97
N ASP A 643 -6.66 7.09 -1.37
CA ASP A 643 -5.32 7.46 -0.90
C ASP A 643 -4.95 6.89 0.48
N LYS A 644 -5.86 6.15 1.13
CA LYS A 644 -5.63 5.47 2.42
C LYS A 644 -6.26 4.07 2.42
N THR A 645 -5.45 3.04 2.23
CA THR A 645 -5.92 1.67 2.00
C THR A 645 -5.64 0.73 3.17
N TYR A 646 -6.62 -0.12 3.51
CA TYR A 646 -6.46 -1.27 4.40
C TYR A 646 -6.95 -2.57 3.75
N MET A 647 -6.17 -3.65 3.89
CA MET A 647 -6.59 -4.99 3.46
C MET A 647 -7.54 -5.63 4.50
N ILE A 648 -8.59 -6.30 4.03
CA ILE A 648 -9.64 -6.91 4.86
C ILE A 648 -10.03 -8.32 4.38
N GLY A 649 -10.76 -9.04 5.22
CA GLY A 649 -11.29 -10.36 4.91
C GLY A 649 -10.29 -11.49 5.19
N GLY A 650 -10.44 -12.60 4.46
CA GLY A 650 -9.68 -13.82 4.72
C GLY A 650 -8.40 -13.95 3.90
N ASN A 651 -7.63 -15.01 4.19
CA ASN A 651 -6.40 -15.32 3.48
C ASN A 651 -6.67 -15.81 2.03
N PRO A 652 -6.20 -15.07 0.98
CA PRO A 652 -6.36 -15.48 -0.41
C PRO A 652 -5.62 -16.78 -0.75
N ALA A 653 -4.55 -17.13 -0.04
CA ALA A 653 -3.76 -18.35 -0.31
C ALA A 653 -4.52 -19.65 -0.05
N VAL A 654 -5.63 -19.58 0.68
CA VAL A 654 -6.53 -20.72 0.95
C VAL A 654 -7.92 -20.52 0.33
N GLY A 655 -8.06 -19.53 -0.57
CA GLY A 655 -9.28 -19.28 -1.33
C GLY A 655 -10.38 -18.54 -0.56
N ASN A 656 -10.09 -17.88 0.57
CA ASN A 656 -11.10 -17.08 1.27
C ASN A 656 -11.37 -15.76 0.55
N ALA A 657 -12.60 -15.26 0.62
CA ALA A 657 -12.94 -13.93 0.10
C ALA A 657 -12.24 -12.83 0.92
N TYR A 658 -11.77 -11.80 0.23
CA TYR A 658 -10.95 -10.72 0.78
C TYR A 658 -11.20 -9.42 0.03
N GLY A 659 -10.58 -8.32 0.47
CA GLY A 659 -10.66 -7.05 -0.24
C GLY A 659 -9.81 -5.95 0.38
N PHE A 660 -10.12 -4.73 -0.06
CA PHE A 660 -9.47 -3.50 0.34
C PHE A 660 -10.56 -2.46 0.67
N VAL A 661 -10.39 -1.77 1.80
CA VAL A 661 -11.24 -0.65 2.20
C VAL A 661 -10.45 0.64 2.19
N HIS A 662 -11.15 1.70 1.83
CA HIS A 662 -10.64 3.06 1.73
C HIS A 662 -11.68 3.96 2.37
N PHE A 663 -11.41 4.44 3.59
CA PHE A 663 -12.34 5.35 4.28
C PHE A 663 -11.67 6.69 4.49
N LYS A 664 -12.45 7.75 4.31
CA LYS A 664 -12.02 9.11 4.60
C LYS A 664 -13.22 9.94 5.00
N ASN A 665 -13.14 10.54 6.18
CA ASN A 665 -14.25 11.29 6.75
C ASN A 665 -15.51 10.42 6.84
N ASP A 666 -16.60 10.80 6.18
CA ASP A 666 -17.89 10.10 6.19
C ASP A 666 -18.12 9.23 4.93
N SER A 667 -17.08 9.04 4.11
CA SER A 667 -17.17 8.39 2.80
C SER A 667 -16.16 7.26 2.67
N GLY A 668 -16.41 6.32 1.76
CA GLY A 668 -15.49 5.22 1.51
C GLY A 668 -15.73 4.41 0.25
N ILE A 669 -14.76 3.55 -0.04
CA ILE A 669 -14.79 2.57 -1.14
C ILE A 669 -14.39 1.21 -0.56
N ILE A 670 -15.08 0.16 -0.99
CA ILE A 670 -14.81 -1.23 -0.60
C ILE A 670 -14.66 -2.04 -1.89
N ALA A 671 -13.46 -2.52 -2.19
CA ALA A 671 -13.19 -3.39 -3.34
C ALA A 671 -12.92 -4.81 -2.83
N VAL A 672 -13.72 -5.79 -3.24
CA VAL A 672 -13.67 -7.17 -2.73
C VAL A 672 -13.61 -8.18 -3.85
N ARG A 673 -13.07 -9.35 -3.56
CA ARG A 673 -12.92 -10.46 -4.50
C ARG A 673 -13.18 -11.81 -3.84
N ASN A 674 -13.83 -12.69 -4.58
CA ASN A 674 -13.92 -14.11 -4.29
C ASN A 674 -12.88 -14.87 -5.14
N PRO A 675 -11.79 -15.44 -4.60
CA PRO A 675 -10.77 -16.13 -5.39
C PRO A 675 -11.10 -17.59 -5.76
N LYS A 676 -12.29 -18.11 -5.43
CA LYS A 676 -12.66 -19.52 -5.71
C LYS A 676 -13.99 -19.64 -6.46
N ILE A 677 -14.27 -20.83 -6.99
CA ILE A 677 -15.47 -21.08 -7.81
C ILE A 677 -16.77 -21.10 -6.98
N GLN A 678 -16.70 -21.47 -5.71
CA GLN A 678 -17.87 -21.46 -4.83
C GLN A 678 -18.22 -20.03 -4.42
N THR A 679 -19.52 -19.73 -4.36
CA THR A 679 -20.03 -18.49 -3.78
C THR A 679 -19.54 -18.31 -2.34
N GLN A 680 -19.14 -17.09 -1.99
CA GLN A 680 -18.67 -16.74 -0.65
C GLN A 680 -19.40 -15.54 -0.07
N GLN A 681 -19.56 -15.56 1.25
CA GLN A 681 -20.10 -14.46 2.02
C GLN A 681 -18.95 -13.71 2.68
N LEU A 682 -18.88 -12.39 2.53
CA LEU A 682 -17.90 -11.54 3.19
C LEU A 682 -18.61 -10.54 4.10
N THR A 683 -18.00 -10.30 5.26
CA THR A 683 -18.42 -9.28 6.23
C THR A 683 -17.35 -8.21 6.32
N VAL A 684 -17.76 -6.95 6.32
CA VAL A 684 -16.89 -5.77 6.36
C VAL A 684 -17.32 -4.86 7.50
N GLN A 685 -16.37 -4.30 8.22
CA GLN A 685 -16.63 -3.27 9.23
C GLN A 685 -16.41 -1.89 8.60
N LEU A 686 -17.36 -0.97 8.78
CA LEU A 686 -17.19 0.45 8.44
C LEU A 686 -16.34 1.15 9.52
N SER A 687 -15.09 0.74 9.65
CA SER A 687 -14.27 0.98 10.85
C SER A 687 -13.81 2.42 10.98
N SER A 688 -14.05 3.02 12.15
CA SER A 688 -13.47 4.31 12.53
C SER A 688 -11.96 4.25 12.74
N GLN A 689 -11.40 3.04 12.89
CA GLN A 689 -9.95 2.83 13.00
C GLN A 689 -9.23 2.83 11.64
N GLN A 690 -9.96 2.91 10.54
CA GLN A 690 -9.46 2.82 9.16
C GLN A 690 -9.78 4.06 8.32
N GLY A 691 -10.04 5.21 8.98
CA GLY A 691 -10.20 6.51 8.35
C GLY A 691 -11.64 7.06 8.27
N LEU A 692 -12.64 6.27 8.70
CA LEU A 692 -14.01 6.76 8.84
C LEU A 692 -14.15 7.57 10.14
N VAL A 693 -14.88 8.68 10.14
CA VAL A 693 -15.17 9.41 11.38
C VAL A 693 -16.21 8.65 12.20
N ASP A 694 -16.02 8.57 13.52
CA ASP A 694 -16.89 7.86 14.46
C ASP A 694 -18.33 8.42 14.51
N THR A 695 -18.52 9.69 14.15
CA THR A 695 -19.83 10.32 14.01
C THR A 695 -20.53 10.05 12.68
N ALA A 696 -19.91 9.32 11.74
CA ALA A 696 -20.49 9.06 10.44
C ALA A 696 -21.76 8.20 10.59
N ALA A 697 -22.87 8.65 10.01
CA ALA A 697 -24.17 8.02 10.14
C ALA A 697 -25.01 8.23 8.87
N SER A 698 -26.11 7.49 8.75
CA SER A 698 -27.00 7.52 7.59
C SER A 698 -26.27 7.18 6.27
N LEU A 699 -25.34 6.24 6.35
CA LEU A 699 -24.45 5.85 5.25
C LEU A 699 -25.16 4.89 4.30
N VAL A 700 -25.16 5.22 3.02
CA VAL A 700 -25.59 4.36 1.92
C VAL A 700 -24.47 3.38 1.60
N LEU A 701 -24.81 2.12 1.33
CA LEU A 701 -23.92 1.15 0.70
C LEU A 701 -24.41 0.87 -0.73
N GLU A 702 -23.66 1.33 -1.72
CA GLU A 702 -23.96 1.13 -3.14
C GLU A 702 -22.89 0.26 -3.79
N ARG A 703 -23.25 -0.90 -4.31
CA ARG A 703 -22.42 -1.64 -5.27
C ARG A 703 -22.43 -0.89 -6.59
N VAL A 704 -21.25 -0.63 -7.16
CA VAL A 704 -21.05 0.05 -8.45
C VAL A 704 -20.35 -0.84 -9.49
N TYR A 705 -19.86 -2.01 -9.07
CA TYR A 705 -19.30 -3.05 -9.94
C TYR A 705 -19.55 -4.42 -9.28
N PRO A 706 -19.86 -5.48 -10.04
CA PRO A 706 -19.96 -5.53 -11.51
C PRO A 706 -21.33 -5.05 -12.05
N THR A 707 -22.31 -4.89 -11.16
CA THR A 707 -23.63 -4.30 -11.43
C THR A 707 -23.97 -3.32 -10.31
N HIS A 708 -24.94 -2.43 -10.56
CA HIS A 708 -25.43 -1.55 -9.51
C HIS A 708 -26.41 -2.27 -8.58
N TRP A 709 -26.25 -2.04 -7.29
CA TRP A 709 -27.20 -2.47 -6.26
C TRP A 709 -27.05 -1.58 -5.04
N ILE A 710 -28.15 -1.22 -4.39
CA ILE A 710 -28.12 -0.37 -3.19
C ILE A 710 -28.77 -1.14 -2.04
N ALA A 711 -28.07 -1.18 -0.91
CA ALA A 711 -28.59 -1.78 0.31
C ALA A 711 -29.87 -1.09 0.78
N PRO A 712 -30.84 -1.81 1.35
CA PRO A 712 -32.09 -1.19 1.82
C PRO A 712 -31.93 -0.37 3.09
N ASP A 713 -30.90 -0.65 3.88
CA ASP A 713 -30.64 0.00 5.15
C ASP A 713 -29.55 1.07 5.02
N LEU A 714 -29.62 2.04 5.93
CA LEU A 714 -28.55 3.01 6.15
C LEU A 714 -27.70 2.59 7.35
N TYR A 715 -26.40 2.81 7.26
CA TYR A 715 -25.42 2.36 8.24
C TYR A 715 -24.80 3.53 8.99
N ALA A 716 -24.00 3.21 10.01
CA ALA A 716 -23.18 4.15 10.75
C ALA A 716 -21.75 3.63 10.87
N ALA A 717 -20.85 4.47 11.35
CA ALA A 717 -19.49 4.07 11.69
C ALA A 717 -19.50 2.86 12.64
N ASP A 718 -18.49 2.01 12.48
CA ASP A 718 -18.26 0.76 13.18
C ASP A 718 -19.34 -0.33 13.00
N ALA A 719 -20.36 -0.08 12.17
CA ALA A 719 -21.31 -1.10 11.75
C ALA A 719 -20.60 -2.24 11.02
N THR A 720 -20.98 -3.47 11.37
CA THR A 720 -20.55 -4.68 10.68
C THR A 720 -21.59 -5.07 9.64
N ILE A 721 -21.21 -5.06 8.37
CA ILE A 721 -22.09 -5.26 7.23
C ILE A 721 -21.74 -6.56 6.52
N THR A 722 -22.75 -7.39 6.29
CA THR A 722 -22.65 -8.53 5.40
C THR A 722 -22.96 -8.07 3.97
N LEU A 723 -21.96 -8.13 3.09
CA LEU A 723 -22.13 -7.74 1.69
C LEU A 723 -23.06 -8.72 0.95
N PRO A 724 -23.59 -8.41 -0.24
CA PRO A 724 -24.16 -9.43 -1.12
C PRO A 724 -23.17 -10.59 -1.34
N ALA A 725 -23.68 -11.82 -1.43
CA ALA A 725 -22.86 -13.00 -1.65
C ALA A 725 -22.11 -12.88 -3.00
N LEU A 726 -20.79 -13.07 -2.96
CA LEU A 726 -19.91 -12.94 -4.11
C LEU A 726 -19.93 -14.24 -4.92
N GLN A 727 -20.28 -14.15 -6.20
CA GLN A 727 -20.21 -15.31 -7.10
C GLN A 727 -18.78 -15.84 -7.25
N GLY A 728 -18.63 -17.05 -7.78
CA GLY A 728 -17.32 -17.65 -8.01
C GLY A 728 -16.43 -16.75 -8.88
N PHE A 729 -15.22 -16.46 -8.41
CA PHE A 729 -14.27 -15.57 -9.11
C PHE A 729 -14.75 -14.13 -9.34
N GLU A 730 -15.77 -13.66 -8.60
CA GLU A 730 -16.32 -12.31 -8.76
C GLU A 730 -15.44 -11.24 -8.08
N VAL A 731 -15.32 -10.10 -8.75
CA VAL A 731 -14.88 -8.83 -8.16
C VAL A 731 -16.09 -7.93 -7.97
N ALA A 732 -16.18 -7.25 -6.83
CA ALA A 732 -17.20 -6.25 -6.57
C ALA A 732 -16.60 -4.98 -5.95
N VAL A 733 -17.13 -3.83 -6.34
CA VAL A 733 -16.76 -2.52 -5.77
C VAL A 733 -18.01 -1.86 -5.22
N TYR A 734 -17.90 -1.38 -3.99
CA TYR A 734 -18.94 -0.65 -3.28
C TYR A 734 -18.45 0.76 -2.93
N GLN A 735 -19.37 1.71 -2.94
CA GLN A 735 -19.20 3.05 -2.41
C GLN A 735 -20.04 3.21 -1.14
N VAL A 736 -19.46 3.92 -0.18
CA VAL A 736 -20.08 4.30 1.09
C VAL A 736 -20.11 5.81 1.16
N TYR A 737 -21.28 6.40 1.41
CA TYR A 737 -21.42 7.84 1.52
C TYR A 737 -22.72 8.20 2.26
N PRO A 738 -22.82 9.37 2.90
CA PRO A 738 -24.06 9.77 3.57
C PRO A 738 -25.20 9.98 2.57
N VAL A 739 -26.42 9.58 2.93
CA VAL A 739 -27.60 9.70 2.07
C VAL A 739 -27.88 11.14 1.62
N GLN A 740 -27.56 12.13 2.46
CA GLN A 740 -27.69 13.55 2.13
C GLN A 740 -26.70 14.02 1.04
N ASN A 741 -25.59 13.31 0.85
CA ASN A 741 -24.58 13.60 -0.18
C ASN A 741 -24.90 12.91 -1.51
N ALA A 742 -25.98 12.11 -1.57
CA ALA A 742 -26.41 11.43 -2.78
C ALA A 742 -26.73 12.44 -3.89
N LYS A 743 -26.12 12.24 -5.07
CA LYS A 743 -26.32 13.10 -6.25
C LYS A 743 -27.34 12.55 -7.26
N LYS A 744 -27.94 11.41 -6.94
CA LYS A 744 -28.86 10.67 -7.80
C LYS A 744 -29.96 10.00 -6.96
N PRO A 745 -31.13 9.70 -7.55
CA PRO A 745 -32.11 8.82 -6.92
C PRO A 745 -31.51 7.46 -6.55
N LEU A 746 -31.86 6.94 -5.36
CA LEU A 746 -31.31 5.71 -4.80
C LEU A 746 -32.40 4.64 -4.70
N LEU A 747 -32.55 3.84 -5.76
CA LEU A 747 -33.47 2.70 -5.80
C LEU A 747 -32.81 1.46 -5.15
N ALA A 748 -33.18 1.18 -3.91
CA ALA A 748 -32.64 0.06 -3.14
C ALA A 748 -33.31 -1.28 -3.48
N ASN A 749 -32.63 -2.37 -3.10
CA ASN A 749 -33.04 -3.76 -3.35
C ASN A 749 -33.21 -4.16 -4.82
N ALA A 750 -32.65 -3.39 -5.77
CA ALA A 750 -32.67 -3.70 -7.20
C ALA A 750 -31.25 -3.93 -7.72
N VAL A 751 -31.04 -5.01 -8.48
CA VAL A 751 -29.82 -5.22 -9.28
C VAL A 751 -30.08 -4.60 -10.65
N MET A 752 -29.24 -3.66 -11.06
CA MET A 752 -29.54 -2.77 -12.17
C MET A 752 -28.30 -2.26 -12.91
N ASN A 753 -28.53 -1.77 -14.13
CA ASN A 753 -27.58 -0.97 -14.89
C ASN A 753 -28.18 0.42 -15.14
N ILE A 754 -27.33 1.45 -15.16
CA ILE A 754 -27.74 2.83 -15.45
C ILE A 754 -27.73 3.01 -16.97
N ALA A 755 -28.91 3.22 -17.56
CA ALA A 755 -29.05 3.38 -19.01
C ALA A 755 -28.88 4.84 -19.45
N GLU A 756 -29.43 5.77 -18.67
CA GLU A 756 -29.31 7.20 -18.92
C GLU A 756 -29.33 7.92 -17.57
N GLN A 757 -28.45 8.89 -17.41
CA GLN A 757 -28.38 9.75 -16.24
C GLN A 757 -27.90 11.12 -16.69
N ASN A 758 -28.85 12.00 -17.00
CA ASN A 758 -28.56 13.38 -17.38
C ASN A 758 -29.81 14.25 -17.23
N GLY A 759 -29.63 15.48 -16.73
CA GLY A 759 -30.73 16.44 -16.61
C GLY A 759 -31.74 16.00 -15.53
N PRO A 760 -33.05 16.18 -15.74
CA PRO A 760 -34.06 15.94 -14.70
C PRO A 760 -34.54 14.48 -14.60
N SER A 761 -33.77 13.50 -15.09
CA SER A 761 -34.18 12.09 -15.01
C SER A 761 -33.02 11.11 -14.97
N GLN A 762 -33.28 9.97 -14.33
CA GLN A 762 -32.46 8.78 -14.36
C GLN A 762 -33.28 7.61 -14.91
N GLN A 763 -32.71 6.85 -15.84
CA GLN A 763 -33.30 5.62 -16.36
C GLN A 763 -32.45 4.42 -15.95
N LEU A 764 -33.10 3.48 -15.27
CA LEU A 764 -32.52 2.26 -14.74
C LEU A 764 -33.07 1.06 -15.51
N ARG A 765 -32.19 0.12 -15.84
CA ARG A 765 -32.52 -1.20 -16.36
C ARG A 765 -32.43 -2.18 -15.20
N VAL A 766 -33.55 -2.44 -14.54
CA VAL A 766 -33.62 -3.37 -13.42
C VAL A 766 -33.67 -4.80 -13.97
N MET A 767 -32.70 -5.62 -13.55
CA MET A 767 -32.53 -7.01 -13.99
C MET A 767 -33.05 -7.99 -12.94
N ALA A 768 -32.90 -7.65 -11.66
CA ALA A 768 -33.42 -8.46 -10.56
C ALA A 768 -33.77 -7.61 -9.35
N THR A 769 -34.61 -8.16 -8.46
CA THR A 769 -34.90 -7.61 -7.15
C THR A 769 -34.41 -8.56 -6.06
N THR A 770 -33.91 -7.99 -4.96
CA THR A 770 -33.32 -8.71 -3.81
C THR A 770 -34.20 -8.60 -2.56
N GLY A 771 -35.31 -7.88 -2.66
CA GLY A 771 -36.25 -7.60 -1.58
C GLY A 771 -37.30 -6.58 -2.03
N LYS A 772 -38.04 -6.00 -1.09
CA LYS A 772 -38.98 -4.91 -1.39
C LYS A 772 -38.20 -3.69 -1.88
N VAL A 773 -38.48 -3.25 -3.10
CA VAL A 773 -37.85 -2.07 -3.70
C VAL A 773 -38.32 -0.80 -3.00
N GLN A 774 -37.40 0.12 -2.71
CA GLN A 774 -37.70 1.39 -2.06
C GLN A 774 -36.71 2.49 -2.49
N LEU A 775 -37.10 3.75 -2.28
CA LEU A 775 -36.19 4.89 -2.43
C LEU A 775 -35.61 5.28 -1.08
N LEU A 776 -34.28 5.40 -0.98
CA LEU A 776 -33.63 5.90 0.24
C LEU A 776 -33.67 7.42 0.36
N ASN A 777 -33.84 8.11 -0.76
CA ASN A 777 -33.89 9.57 -0.86
C ASN A 777 -35.11 10.07 -1.63
N PRO A 778 -36.35 9.75 -1.19
CA PRO A 778 -37.56 10.08 -1.93
C PRO A 778 -37.73 11.60 -2.14
N TRP A 779 -37.12 12.44 -1.30
CA TRP A 779 -37.14 13.90 -1.47
C TRP A 779 -36.48 14.40 -2.77
N MET A 780 -35.61 13.61 -3.41
CA MET A 780 -35.02 13.98 -4.70
C MET A 780 -35.92 13.66 -5.90
N VAL A 781 -36.89 12.77 -5.72
CA VAL A 781 -37.68 12.20 -6.82
C VAL A 781 -39.04 12.89 -6.91
N LYS A 782 -39.36 13.36 -8.12
CA LYS A 782 -40.63 13.98 -8.48
C LYS A 782 -41.67 12.94 -8.89
N ALA A 783 -41.26 11.95 -9.68
CA ALA A 783 -42.15 10.90 -10.18
C ALA A 783 -41.36 9.63 -10.51
N VAL A 784 -42.01 8.48 -10.38
CA VAL A 784 -41.45 7.16 -10.74
C VAL A 784 -42.35 6.51 -11.77
N LYS A 785 -41.76 6.01 -12.86
CA LYS A 785 -42.43 5.15 -13.84
C LYS A 785 -41.76 3.79 -13.91
N VAL A 786 -42.55 2.73 -13.82
CA VAL A 786 -42.11 1.34 -14.04
C VAL A 786 -42.80 0.83 -15.30
N SER A 787 -42.03 0.45 -16.32
CA SER A 787 -42.55 0.05 -17.63
C SER A 787 -43.56 1.06 -18.20
N GLU A 788 -43.17 2.34 -18.20
CA GLU A 788 -43.96 3.52 -18.65
C GLU A 788 -45.19 3.86 -17.78
N LYS A 789 -45.54 3.05 -16.77
CA LYS A 789 -46.66 3.31 -15.86
C LYS A 789 -46.20 4.05 -14.61
N GLU A 790 -46.87 5.15 -14.28
CA GLU A 790 -46.60 5.91 -13.05
C GLU A 790 -46.91 5.05 -11.82
N GLN A 791 -46.08 5.19 -10.79
CA GLN A 791 -46.16 4.44 -9.53
C GLN A 791 -46.12 5.39 -8.33
N ASN A 792 -46.64 4.93 -7.19
CA ASN A 792 -46.46 5.64 -5.93
C ASN A 792 -44.99 5.57 -5.52
N ILE A 793 -44.37 6.74 -5.28
CA ILE A 793 -42.97 6.87 -4.86
C ILE A 793 -42.64 6.09 -3.57
N ASN A 794 -43.62 5.95 -2.67
CA ASN A 794 -43.46 5.25 -1.39
C ASN A 794 -43.82 3.74 -1.47
N ASP A 795 -44.33 3.28 -2.61
CA ASP A 795 -44.70 1.88 -2.81
C ASP A 795 -44.49 1.48 -4.28
N ILE A 796 -43.22 1.40 -4.68
CA ILE A 796 -42.81 1.07 -6.04
C ILE A 796 -42.93 -0.45 -6.23
N GLN A 797 -43.80 -0.86 -7.14
CA GLN A 797 -44.01 -2.28 -7.45
C GLN A 797 -43.21 -2.66 -8.69
N ILE A 798 -42.26 -3.59 -8.52
CA ILE A 798 -41.50 -4.21 -9.60
C ILE A 798 -41.84 -5.70 -9.59
N THR A 799 -42.70 -6.12 -10.52
CA THR A 799 -43.03 -7.55 -10.69
C THR A 799 -41.96 -8.19 -11.55
N GLN A 800 -41.04 -8.92 -10.91
CA GLN A 800 -40.04 -9.70 -11.63
C GLN A 800 -40.70 -10.94 -12.23
N GLN A 801 -40.46 -11.18 -13.52
CA GLN A 801 -40.93 -12.39 -14.19
C GLN A 801 -40.06 -13.58 -13.75
N SER A 802 -40.68 -14.70 -13.39
CA SER A 802 -39.92 -15.94 -13.11
C SER A 802 -39.15 -16.35 -14.35
N PHE A 803 -37.85 -16.59 -14.20
CA PHE A 803 -36.96 -16.95 -15.29
C PHE A 803 -36.45 -18.39 -15.09
N PRO A 804 -36.29 -19.19 -16.17
CA PRO A 804 -35.75 -20.54 -16.07
C PRO A 804 -34.30 -20.51 -15.59
N ALA A 805 -33.86 -21.56 -14.90
CA ALA A 805 -32.46 -21.74 -14.55
C ALA A 805 -31.59 -21.68 -15.83
N PRO A 806 -30.40 -21.06 -15.79
CA PRO A 806 -29.57 -20.87 -16.99
C PRO A 806 -29.08 -22.18 -17.59
N ILE A 807 -28.98 -23.22 -16.75
CA ILE A 807 -28.58 -24.55 -17.13
C ILE A 807 -29.24 -25.60 -16.23
N ALA A 808 -29.72 -26.68 -16.83
CA ALA A 808 -30.15 -27.89 -16.13
C ALA A 808 -29.29 -29.06 -16.59
N ALA A 809 -28.97 -29.98 -15.70
CA ALA A 809 -28.08 -31.09 -16.00
C ALA A 809 -28.57 -32.40 -15.40
N GLY A 810 -28.47 -33.48 -16.19
CA GLY A 810 -28.64 -34.86 -15.74
C GLY A 810 -27.34 -35.61 -16.01
N ILE A 811 -26.45 -35.64 -15.02
CA ILE A 811 -25.07 -36.11 -15.14
C ILE A 811 -24.85 -37.35 -14.29
N GLN A 812 -24.09 -38.29 -14.82
CA GLN A 812 -23.69 -39.52 -14.16
C GLN A 812 -22.17 -39.67 -14.18
N PHE A 813 -21.61 -40.14 -13.07
CA PHE A 813 -20.20 -40.50 -12.94
C PHE A 813 -20.07 -42.01 -12.98
N SER A 814 -19.10 -42.50 -13.77
CA SER A 814 -18.76 -43.92 -13.88
C SER A 814 -17.25 -44.07 -14.02
N GLU A 815 -16.58 -44.56 -12.98
CA GLU A 815 -15.11 -44.78 -12.93
C GLU A 815 -14.29 -43.61 -13.49
N ASN A 816 -13.93 -43.65 -14.77
CA ASN A 816 -13.13 -42.64 -15.47
C ASN A 816 -13.94 -41.74 -16.43
N THR A 817 -15.27 -41.87 -16.46
CA THR A 817 -16.15 -41.18 -17.42
C THR A 817 -17.22 -40.39 -16.68
N VAL A 818 -17.41 -39.13 -17.08
CA VAL A 818 -18.54 -38.28 -16.69
C VAL A 818 -19.41 -38.09 -17.91
N SER A 819 -20.68 -38.48 -17.87
CA SER A 819 -21.55 -38.35 -19.04
C SER A 819 -22.97 -38.01 -18.68
N GLY A 820 -23.70 -37.42 -19.62
CA GLY A 820 -25.09 -37.07 -19.43
C GLY A 820 -25.53 -35.98 -20.39
N THR A 821 -26.55 -35.24 -19.97
CA THR A 821 -27.10 -34.16 -20.80
C THR A 821 -27.13 -32.86 -20.01
N VAL A 822 -26.74 -31.77 -20.66
CA VAL A 822 -26.95 -30.41 -20.17
C VAL A 822 -27.94 -29.71 -21.09
N THR A 823 -28.87 -28.95 -20.54
CA THR A 823 -29.81 -28.12 -21.29
C THR A 823 -29.58 -26.68 -20.89
N ILE A 824 -29.08 -25.89 -21.83
CA ILE A 824 -28.78 -24.46 -21.66
C ILE A 824 -30.00 -23.66 -22.07
N ASP A 825 -30.42 -22.71 -21.24
CA ASP A 825 -31.56 -21.84 -21.54
C ASP A 825 -31.29 -20.93 -22.75
N ALA A 826 -32.35 -20.60 -23.50
CA ALA A 826 -32.25 -19.80 -24.72
C ALA A 826 -31.74 -18.37 -24.50
N HIS A 827 -31.77 -17.85 -23.26
CA HIS A 827 -31.30 -16.51 -22.92
C HIS A 827 -29.89 -16.51 -22.31
N THR A 828 -29.27 -17.70 -22.18
CA THR A 828 -27.89 -17.81 -21.72
C THR A 828 -26.95 -17.51 -22.88
N THR A 829 -26.19 -16.42 -22.77
CA THR A 829 -25.28 -15.95 -23.83
C THR A 829 -23.94 -16.65 -23.82
N THR A 830 -23.48 -17.07 -22.64
CA THR A 830 -22.22 -17.81 -22.49
C THR A 830 -22.40 -18.91 -21.46
N THR A 831 -21.88 -20.09 -21.77
CA THR A 831 -21.81 -21.22 -20.83
C THR A 831 -20.40 -21.80 -20.87
N ARG A 832 -19.71 -21.76 -19.74
CA ARG A 832 -18.46 -22.49 -19.54
C ARG A 832 -18.72 -23.69 -18.64
N LEU A 833 -18.39 -24.88 -19.13
CA LEU A 833 -18.33 -26.08 -18.29
C LEU A 833 -16.91 -26.24 -17.76
N VAL A 834 -16.79 -26.53 -16.47
CA VAL A 834 -15.50 -26.71 -15.78
C VAL A 834 -15.51 -28.03 -15.04
N VAL A 835 -14.57 -28.91 -15.35
CA VAL A 835 -14.28 -30.11 -14.55
C VAL A 835 -13.09 -29.80 -13.67
N MET A 836 -13.32 -29.72 -12.36
CA MET A 836 -12.25 -29.61 -11.36
C MET A 836 -11.96 -30.98 -10.76
N LEU A 837 -10.71 -31.42 -10.86
CA LEU A 837 -10.17 -32.62 -10.24
C LEU A 837 -9.46 -32.27 -8.94
N GLN A 838 -9.85 -32.94 -7.87
CA GLN A 838 -9.19 -32.89 -6.58
C GLN A 838 -8.59 -34.27 -6.28
N PRO A 839 -7.26 -34.41 -6.10
CA PRO A 839 -6.63 -35.68 -5.84
C PRO A 839 -6.94 -36.15 -4.42
N ASP A 840 -6.98 -37.46 -4.22
CA ASP A 840 -6.98 -38.04 -2.88
C ASP A 840 -5.56 -38.06 -2.28
N SER A 841 -5.44 -38.54 -1.04
CA SER A 841 -4.14 -38.64 -0.35
C SER A 841 -3.10 -39.50 -1.08
N SER A 842 -3.53 -40.44 -1.94
CA SER A 842 -2.64 -41.32 -2.70
C SER A 842 -2.01 -40.66 -3.93
N ASN A 843 -2.55 -39.52 -4.37
CA ASN A 843 -2.08 -38.77 -5.54
C ASN A 843 -1.62 -37.34 -5.23
N MET A 844 -1.41 -37.01 -3.96
CA MET A 844 -0.70 -35.78 -3.60
C MET A 844 0.71 -35.78 -4.20
N GLY A 845 1.11 -34.65 -4.78
CA GLY A 845 2.38 -34.47 -5.48
C GLY A 845 2.50 -35.17 -6.84
N LYS A 846 1.44 -35.81 -7.36
CA LYS A 846 1.46 -36.47 -8.68
C LYS A 846 0.81 -35.62 -9.78
N PRO A 847 1.22 -35.79 -11.05
CA PRO A 847 0.56 -35.13 -12.18
C PRO A 847 -0.91 -35.55 -12.35
N PHE A 848 -1.70 -34.73 -13.04
CA PHE A 848 -3.11 -35.01 -13.33
C PHE A 848 -3.31 -35.78 -14.63
N PRO A 849 -4.37 -36.62 -14.73
CA PRO A 849 -4.79 -37.25 -15.98
C PRO A 849 -5.24 -36.19 -17.00
N ASP A 850 -5.37 -36.55 -18.27
CA ASP A 850 -5.99 -35.65 -19.24
C ASP A 850 -7.51 -35.90 -19.32
N ILE A 851 -8.26 -34.91 -19.80
CA ILE A 851 -9.71 -35.03 -20.00
C ILE A 851 -10.03 -34.76 -21.47
N GLN A 852 -10.56 -35.77 -22.16
CA GLN A 852 -11.12 -35.61 -23.48
C GLN A 852 -12.58 -35.16 -23.36
N PHE A 853 -12.86 -33.94 -23.81
CA PHE A 853 -14.22 -33.42 -23.88
C PHE A 853 -14.90 -33.87 -25.17
N MET A 854 -16.12 -34.39 -25.05
CA MET A 854 -17.01 -34.70 -26.15
C MET A 854 -18.37 -34.02 -25.92
N VAL A 855 -18.81 -33.25 -26.91
CA VAL A 855 -20.11 -32.56 -26.89
C VAL A 855 -20.82 -32.90 -28.19
N ASN A 856 -22.03 -33.45 -28.10
CA ASN A 856 -22.82 -33.92 -29.25
C ASN A 856 -22.02 -34.86 -30.18
N GLY A 857 -21.15 -35.70 -29.59
CA GLY A 857 -20.28 -36.63 -30.31
C GLY A 857 -19.02 -36.00 -30.92
N GLN A 858 -18.81 -34.69 -30.81
CA GLN A 858 -17.62 -34.00 -31.30
C GLN A 858 -16.58 -33.79 -30.20
N LYS A 859 -15.30 -34.04 -30.51
CA LYS A 859 -14.19 -33.79 -29.59
C LYS A 859 -13.86 -32.30 -29.50
N LEU A 860 -13.70 -31.80 -28.29
CA LEU A 860 -13.28 -30.43 -28.00
C LEU A 860 -11.98 -30.43 -27.21
N ASN A 861 -11.15 -29.41 -27.46
CA ASN A 861 -9.95 -29.14 -26.67
C ASN A 861 -10.34 -28.28 -25.47
N ALA A 862 -9.90 -28.68 -24.28
CA ALA A 862 -10.12 -27.92 -23.06
C ALA A 862 -8.96 -26.95 -22.78
N THR A 863 -9.29 -25.77 -22.24
CA THR A 863 -8.34 -24.97 -21.49
C THR A 863 -8.02 -25.70 -20.19
N LYS A 864 -6.73 -25.77 -19.84
CA LYS A 864 -6.25 -26.49 -18.65
C LYS A 864 -5.51 -25.53 -17.72
N GLN A 865 -5.79 -25.64 -16.43
CA GLN A 865 -5.09 -24.97 -15.35
C GLN A 865 -4.75 -26.05 -14.33
N LEU A 866 -3.46 -26.33 -14.12
CA LEU A 866 -3.02 -27.49 -13.36
C LEU A 866 -1.99 -27.06 -12.30
N GLN A 867 -2.17 -27.58 -11.10
CA GLN A 867 -1.17 -27.53 -10.04
C GLN A 867 -0.93 -28.95 -9.58
N ASP A 868 0.17 -29.57 -10.06
CA ASP A 868 0.51 -30.98 -9.79
C ASP A 868 0.33 -31.33 -8.30
N GLY A 869 -0.42 -32.40 -8.04
CA GLY A 869 -0.68 -32.87 -6.69
C GLY A 869 -1.70 -32.08 -5.86
N HIS A 870 -2.21 -30.95 -6.35
CA HIS A 870 -3.15 -30.10 -5.60
C HIS A 870 -4.53 -30.03 -6.24
N TRP A 871 -4.61 -29.63 -7.52
CA TRP A 871 -5.87 -29.57 -8.26
C TRP A 871 -5.60 -29.49 -9.77
N GLY A 872 -6.59 -29.90 -10.56
CA GLY A 872 -6.60 -29.70 -12.01
C GLY A 872 -7.95 -29.15 -12.45
N SER A 873 -7.96 -28.15 -13.30
CA SER A 873 -9.16 -27.49 -13.81
C SER A 873 -9.14 -27.55 -15.33
N TYR A 874 -10.20 -28.10 -15.90
CA TYR A 874 -10.35 -28.30 -17.33
C TYR A 874 -11.66 -27.66 -17.75
N SER A 875 -11.62 -26.76 -18.73
CA SER A 875 -12.83 -26.05 -19.13
C SER A 875 -13.02 -25.94 -20.63
N ILE A 876 -14.29 -25.91 -21.03
CA ILE A 876 -14.73 -25.65 -22.40
C ILE A 876 -15.84 -24.61 -22.38
N VAL A 877 -15.94 -23.85 -23.46
CA VAL A 877 -17.05 -22.91 -23.70
C VAL A 877 -18.03 -23.55 -24.67
N LEU A 878 -19.32 -23.48 -24.35
CA LEU A 878 -20.42 -23.90 -25.22
C LEU A 878 -21.06 -22.64 -25.82
N GLU A 879 -21.05 -22.56 -27.15
CA GLU A 879 -21.52 -21.38 -27.89
C GLU A 879 -23.03 -21.39 -28.15
N ASN A 880 -23.66 -22.57 -28.14
CA ASN A 880 -25.07 -22.74 -28.48
C ASN A 880 -25.92 -23.05 -27.25
N THR A 881 -27.18 -22.61 -27.29
CA THR A 881 -28.20 -22.93 -26.29
C THR A 881 -28.92 -24.23 -26.63
N GLY A 882 -29.73 -24.74 -25.70
CA GLY A 882 -30.53 -25.95 -25.89
C GLY A 882 -29.87 -27.19 -25.30
N LYS A 883 -30.30 -28.37 -25.78
CA LYS A 883 -29.83 -29.65 -25.24
C LYS A 883 -28.50 -30.05 -25.88
N HIS A 884 -27.53 -30.39 -25.02
CA HIS A 884 -26.24 -30.95 -25.40
C HIS A 884 -26.01 -32.27 -24.66
N ASP A 885 -25.63 -33.29 -25.42
CA ASP A 885 -25.11 -34.52 -24.85
C ASP A 885 -23.62 -34.33 -24.56
N ILE A 886 -23.22 -34.50 -23.30
CA ILE A 886 -21.84 -34.29 -22.87
C ILE A 886 -21.24 -35.59 -22.35
N ARG A 887 -19.97 -35.80 -22.69
CA ARG A 887 -19.16 -36.89 -22.17
C ARG A 887 -17.73 -36.40 -21.99
N PHE A 888 -17.19 -36.57 -20.80
CA PHE A 888 -15.80 -36.27 -20.47
C PHE A 888 -15.14 -37.58 -20.07
N GLU A 889 -14.10 -37.96 -20.81
CA GLU A 889 -13.31 -39.16 -20.52
C GLU A 889 -12.00 -38.74 -19.89
N ILE A 890 -11.79 -39.21 -18.67
CA ILE A 890 -10.55 -38.99 -17.92
C ILE A 890 -9.62 -40.11 -18.35
N GLY A 891 -8.56 -39.74 -19.06
CA GLY A 891 -7.65 -40.67 -19.72
C GLY A 891 -6.28 -40.71 -19.06
N SER A 892 -5.59 -41.84 -19.22
CA SER A 892 -4.19 -41.96 -18.86
C SER A 892 -3.31 -41.08 -19.75
N THR A 893 -2.18 -40.67 -19.19
CA THR A 893 -1.10 -40.00 -19.92
C THR A 893 0.19 -40.81 -19.74
N GLU A 894 1.25 -40.46 -20.47
CA GLU A 894 2.57 -41.09 -20.26
C GLU A 894 3.02 -41.03 -18.80
N LYS A 895 2.65 -39.96 -18.08
CA LYS A 895 3.01 -39.73 -16.68
C LYS A 895 1.98 -40.26 -15.68
N VAL A 896 0.75 -40.54 -16.11
CA VAL A 896 -0.38 -40.88 -15.23
C VAL A 896 -1.09 -42.11 -15.79
N GLN A 897 -0.77 -43.28 -15.22
CA GLN A 897 -1.43 -44.54 -15.58
C GLN A 897 -2.55 -44.93 -14.59
N GLN A 898 -2.44 -44.45 -13.35
CA GLN A 898 -3.44 -44.64 -12.30
C GLN A 898 -3.67 -43.31 -11.59
N TRP A 899 -4.94 -43.00 -11.32
CA TRP A 899 -5.30 -41.77 -10.63
C TRP A 899 -6.63 -41.93 -9.89
N ASN A 900 -6.66 -41.47 -8.64
CA ASN A 900 -7.83 -41.51 -7.76
C ASN A 900 -8.08 -40.12 -7.18
N GLY A 901 -9.33 -39.71 -7.17
CA GLY A 901 -9.74 -38.44 -6.58
C GLY A 901 -11.23 -38.18 -6.75
N THR A 902 -11.61 -36.92 -6.67
CA THR A 902 -12.98 -36.45 -6.88
C THR A 902 -13.02 -35.47 -8.04
N ALA A 903 -14.01 -35.62 -8.92
CA ALA A 903 -14.30 -34.67 -9.97
C ALA A 903 -15.55 -33.85 -9.62
N PHE A 904 -15.48 -32.54 -9.86
CA PHE A 904 -16.58 -31.60 -9.69
C PHE A 904 -16.87 -30.96 -11.05
N LEU A 905 -18.07 -31.14 -11.56
CA LEU A 905 -18.54 -30.49 -12.78
C LEU A 905 -19.32 -29.24 -12.42
N TRP A 906 -18.77 -28.08 -12.77
CA TRP A 906 -19.36 -26.77 -12.61
C TRP A 906 -19.81 -26.19 -13.95
N ALA A 907 -20.78 -25.30 -13.89
CA ALA A 907 -21.15 -24.40 -14.98
C ALA A 907 -21.02 -22.95 -14.51
N ILE A 908 -20.37 -22.13 -15.34
CA ILE A 908 -20.34 -20.67 -15.20
C ILE A 908 -21.09 -20.11 -16.40
N THR A 909 -22.22 -19.46 -16.14
CA THR A 909 -23.15 -18.99 -17.17
C THR A 909 -23.35 -17.49 -17.07
N GLN A 910 -23.62 -16.82 -18.19
CA GLN A 910 -24.19 -15.47 -18.20
C GLN A 910 -25.55 -15.53 -18.88
N GLN A 911 -26.59 -15.15 -18.16
CA GLN A 911 -27.97 -15.21 -18.63
C GLN A 911 -28.60 -13.82 -18.69
N VAL A 912 -29.06 -13.44 -19.88
CA VAL A 912 -29.75 -12.16 -20.12
C VAL A 912 -31.08 -12.17 -19.36
N GLN A 913 -31.24 -11.19 -18.46
CA GLN A 913 -32.44 -11.07 -17.65
C GLN A 913 -33.51 -10.20 -18.35
N PRO A 914 -34.80 -10.44 -18.09
CA PRO A 914 -35.86 -9.52 -18.49
C PRO A 914 -35.64 -8.14 -17.88
N ILE A 915 -35.42 -7.14 -18.73
CA ILE A 915 -35.19 -5.75 -18.27
C ILE A 915 -36.53 -5.09 -17.92
N ILE A 916 -36.64 -4.62 -16.69
CA ILE A 916 -37.71 -3.72 -16.28
C ILE A 916 -37.16 -2.29 -16.29
N LYS A 917 -37.70 -1.45 -17.19
CA LYS A 917 -37.31 -0.05 -17.29
C LYS A 917 -37.95 0.74 -16.16
N VAL A 918 -37.12 1.35 -15.30
CA VAL A 918 -37.55 2.27 -14.26
C VAL A 918 -37.04 3.66 -14.60
N THR A 919 -37.94 4.64 -14.67
CA THR A 919 -37.59 6.05 -14.90
C THR A 919 -37.90 6.85 -13.65
N LEU A 920 -36.89 7.52 -13.11
CA LEU A 920 -36.96 8.36 -11.93
C LEU A 920 -36.79 9.81 -12.40
N SER A 921 -37.87 10.60 -12.38
CA SER A 921 -37.80 12.03 -12.65
C SER A 921 -37.43 12.77 -11.36
N THR A 922 -36.52 13.73 -11.44
CA THR A 922 -35.99 14.46 -10.28
C THR A 922 -36.51 15.89 -10.21
N TRP A 923 -36.48 16.48 -9.01
CA TRP A 923 -36.81 17.90 -8.83
C TRP A 923 -35.72 18.85 -9.35
N GLN A 924 -34.47 18.40 -9.30
CA GLN A 924 -33.29 19.11 -9.76
C GLN A 924 -32.57 18.29 -10.82
N ALA A 925 -31.80 18.95 -11.68
CA ALA A 925 -30.95 18.25 -12.63
C ALA A 925 -29.87 17.45 -11.89
N ILE A 926 -29.57 16.25 -12.38
CA ILE A 926 -28.50 15.38 -11.90
C ILE A 926 -27.39 15.30 -12.93
N ASP A 927 -26.15 15.24 -12.44
CA ASP A 927 -24.97 15.11 -13.28
C ASP A 927 -24.80 13.69 -13.82
N LYS A 928 -24.20 13.61 -15.00
CA LYS A 928 -23.76 12.33 -15.56
C LYS A 928 -22.63 11.77 -14.72
N GLU A 929 -22.81 10.55 -14.24
CA GLU A 929 -21.80 9.83 -13.47
C GLU A 929 -20.84 9.07 -14.38
N LEU A 930 -19.57 8.99 -13.97
CA LEU A 930 -18.60 8.13 -14.61
C LEU A 930 -18.74 6.72 -14.06
N LEU A 931 -19.18 5.79 -14.90
CA LEU A 931 -19.43 4.41 -14.50
C LEU A 931 -18.21 3.53 -14.77
N LEU A 932 -17.89 2.66 -13.82
CA LEU A 932 -17.04 1.49 -14.06
C LEU A 932 -17.60 0.65 -15.23
N PRO A 933 -16.76 -0.10 -15.96
CA PRO A 933 -17.22 -0.89 -17.10
C PRO A 933 -18.23 -1.96 -16.69
N ASP A 934 -19.20 -2.25 -17.57
CA ASP A 934 -20.06 -3.43 -17.44
C ASP A 934 -19.26 -4.63 -17.99
N PRO A 935 -18.86 -5.59 -17.13
CA PRO A 935 -18.01 -6.69 -17.57
C PRO A 935 -18.79 -7.78 -18.31
N TYR A 936 -20.12 -7.75 -18.30
CA TYR A 936 -20.95 -8.83 -18.84
C TYR A 936 -21.43 -8.57 -20.26
N ALA A 937 -21.96 -9.62 -20.89
CA ALA A 937 -22.53 -9.52 -22.23
C ALA A 937 -23.59 -8.40 -22.30
N LYS A 938 -23.55 -7.63 -23.39
CA LYS A 938 -24.50 -6.53 -23.64
C LYS A 938 -25.93 -7.07 -23.57
N GLY A 939 -26.79 -6.40 -22.80
CA GLY A 939 -28.21 -6.75 -22.69
C GLY A 939 -28.70 -7.06 -21.27
N GLY A 940 -27.88 -6.84 -20.23
CA GLY A 940 -28.28 -7.08 -18.84
C GLY A 940 -28.14 -8.55 -18.45
N ALA A 941 -27.01 -9.15 -18.81
CA ALA A 941 -26.67 -10.51 -18.41
C ALA A 941 -26.17 -10.54 -16.96
N LEU A 942 -26.65 -11.51 -16.19
CA LEU A 942 -26.14 -11.79 -14.84
C LEU A 942 -25.33 -13.09 -14.85
N PRO A 943 -24.19 -13.14 -14.15
CA PRO A 943 -23.42 -14.36 -14.00
C PRO A 943 -24.10 -15.30 -13.00
N GLN A 944 -24.00 -16.60 -13.25
CA GLN A 944 -24.36 -17.62 -12.29
C GLN A 944 -23.37 -18.77 -12.35
N THR A 945 -22.85 -19.15 -11.18
CA THR A 945 -21.98 -20.32 -11.01
C THR A 945 -22.75 -21.42 -10.28
N GLN A 946 -22.79 -22.61 -10.88
CA GLN A 946 -23.55 -23.75 -10.35
C GLN A 946 -22.72 -25.03 -10.38
N LEU A 947 -22.71 -25.77 -9.27
CA LEU A 947 -22.24 -27.16 -9.25
C LEU A 947 -23.33 -28.02 -9.90
N LEU A 948 -23.01 -28.64 -11.03
CA LEU A 948 -23.94 -29.52 -11.73
C LEU A 948 -23.93 -30.92 -11.13
N ALA A 949 -22.74 -31.44 -10.84
CA ALA A 949 -22.58 -32.77 -10.28
C ALA A 949 -21.16 -32.98 -9.71
N SER A 950 -20.99 -33.93 -8.80
CA SER A 950 -19.67 -34.35 -8.30
C SER A 950 -19.65 -35.85 -8.04
N GLY A 951 -18.48 -36.49 -8.20
CA GLY A 951 -18.35 -37.92 -7.94
C GLY A 951 -16.88 -38.37 -7.86
N PRO A 952 -16.64 -39.56 -7.27
CA PRO A 952 -15.31 -40.15 -7.27
C PRO A 952 -14.89 -40.52 -8.69
N VAL A 953 -13.60 -40.37 -8.97
CA VAL A 953 -12.99 -40.78 -10.23
C VAL A 953 -11.85 -41.72 -9.93
N LYS A 954 -11.79 -42.79 -10.70
CA LYS A 954 -10.75 -43.80 -10.63
C LYS A 954 -10.31 -44.16 -12.05
N LEU A 955 -9.02 -43.97 -12.29
CA LEU A 955 -8.29 -44.34 -13.49
C LEU A 955 -7.41 -45.56 -13.20
#